data_AF-A0A9R0RD77-F1
#
_entry.id   AF-A0A9R0RD77-F1
#
_cell.length_a   1.000
_cell.length_b   1.000
_cell.length_c   1.000
_cell.angle_alpha   90.00
_cell.angle_beta   90.00
_cell.angle_gamma   90.00
#
_symmetry.space_group_name_H-M   'P 1'
#
loop_
_entity.id
_entity.type
_entity.pdbx_description
1 polymer ?
#
loop_
_entity_poly.entity_id
_entity_poly.type
_entity_poly.pdbx_seq_one_letter_code
_entity_poly.pdbx_strand_id
1 'polypeptide(L)'
;MVKGISGGQKKRLTTGELLVGSARVLFMDEISTGLDSATTYQIIKYLRDSTHALDGTTIISLLQPAPETYELFDDVILISEGQIVYQGPREYAADFFAAMGFRCPERKNVADFLQEVLSKKDQQQYWCQYDYPYQFVSVTKFAEAFKTFVIGKRLHDDLDRPYNRKHNHPAALSTSNYGVKRLEILKSSFQWQRLLMKRNSFIYVFKFIQLLLVALITMTVFFRTTMHHDSVDDGIIYLGALYFAIVMILFNGFTEVSMLVAKLPVLYKHRDLHFYPPWAYTLPSWLLSIPTSLIESGMWTLVTYYVVGYDPQFTRFLGQFLLLFFLHQTSLALFRVMASLGRNMIVANTFGSFALLVVMILGGFIITKESIPVWWIWGYWISPMMYAQNAISVNEFHGHSWSKPFADQNITLGEAVLTGYGLFKEKYWFWIGVGALLGYTIVLNALFTLFLTILNPIGNMQAVVSKDAIRNKESRRSDRVALELRSYLHSNSLNGLKLKEQKGMVLPFQPLSMCFKNINYYVDVPEELKKQGIAEDRLQLLVDVTGAFRPGVLTALVGVSGAGKTTLMDVLAGRKTGGLIEGSISISGYPKNQETFTRISGYCEQNDVHSPCLTVIESLLYSACLRLPSHVNDDTQRAFVEEVMELVELNPLSGALVGLPGVNGLSTEQRKRADNRVHHPSAKY
;
A
#
# COMPACT_ATOMS: atom_id res chain seq x y z
N MET A 1 15.40 14.71 -4.98
CA MET A 1 14.81 13.60 -4.19
C MET A 1 14.94 13.95 -2.71
N VAL A 2 13.85 13.87 -1.96
CA VAL A 2 13.85 14.30 -0.55
C VAL A 2 14.34 13.15 0.34
N LYS A 3 15.42 13.41 1.11
CA LYS A 3 15.99 12.49 2.09
C LYS A 3 14.94 12.17 3.16
N GLY A 4 14.66 10.89 3.39
CA GLY A 4 13.64 10.43 4.34
C GLY A 4 14.19 9.97 5.69
N ILE A 5 13.41 9.17 6.42
CA ILE A 5 13.86 8.40 7.60
C ILE A 5 14.54 7.07 7.17
N SER A 6 15.32 6.45 8.05
CA SER A 6 16.03 5.17 7.80
C SER A 6 15.08 3.97 7.80
N GLY A 7 15.54 2.80 7.31
CA GLY A 7 14.71 1.58 7.28
C GLY A 7 14.19 1.16 8.67
N GLY A 8 15.06 1.09 9.68
CA GLY A 8 14.63 0.80 11.06
C GLY A 8 13.69 1.85 11.65
N GLN A 9 13.81 3.12 11.24
CA GLN A 9 12.87 4.17 11.63
C GLN A 9 11.50 4.02 10.93
N LYS A 10 11.47 3.56 9.66
CA LYS A 10 10.22 3.20 8.96
C LYS A 10 9.52 2.02 9.64
N LYS A 11 10.27 1.03 10.11
CA LYS A 11 9.70 -0.09 10.87
C LYS A 11 9.04 0.37 12.17
N ARG A 12 9.72 1.23 12.93
CA ARG A 12 9.16 1.87 14.14
C ARG A 12 7.94 2.73 13.82
N LEU A 13 7.93 3.44 12.69
CA LEU A 13 6.76 4.20 12.24
C LEU A 13 5.58 3.28 11.90
N THR A 14 5.82 2.16 11.22
CA THR A 14 4.76 1.15 10.97
C THR A 14 4.22 0.61 12.29
N THR A 15 5.09 0.27 13.25
CA THR A 15 4.66 -0.14 14.60
C THR A 15 3.81 0.94 15.25
N GLY A 16 4.23 2.21 15.21
CA GLY A 16 3.45 3.33 15.71
C GLY A 16 2.09 3.45 15.03
N GLU A 17 2.02 3.41 13.69
CA GLU A 17 0.76 3.41 12.95
C GLU A 17 -0.19 2.29 13.41
N LEU A 18 0.37 1.11 13.71
CA LEU A 18 -0.37 -0.04 14.22
C LEU A 18 -0.90 0.17 15.65
N LEU A 19 -0.08 0.74 16.53
CA LEU A 19 -0.40 1.03 17.93
C LEU A 19 -1.43 2.17 18.08
N VAL A 20 -1.44 3.15 17.18
CA VAL A 20 -2.38 4.29 17.22
C VAL A 20 -3.79 3.88 16.73
N GLY A 21 -4.39 2.86 17.33
CA GLY A 21 -5.71 2.37 16.98
C GLY A 21 -6.24 1.34 17.97
N SER A 22 -7.42 0.78 17.68
CA SER A 22 -8.02 -0.29 18.48
C SER A 22 -7.37 -1.66 18.28
N ALA A 23 -6.15 -1.72 17.76
CA ALA A 23 -5.45 -2.98 17.53
C ALA A 23 -5.07 -3.59 18.89
N ARG A 24 -5.48 -4.85 19.07
CA ARG A 24 -5.27 -5.63 20.30
C ARG A 24 -4.50 -6.92 20.02
N VAL A 25 -4.51 -7.37 18.77
CA VAL A 25 -3.66 -8.46 18.26
C VAL A 25 -2.70 -7.88 17.22
N LEU A 26 -1.40 -8.03 17.42
CA LEU A 26 -0.37 -7.53 16.52
C LEU A 26 0.39 -8.69 15.90
N PHE A 27 0.32 -8.80 14.57
CA PHE A 27 1.10 -9.73 13.78
C PHE A 27 2.27 -8.99 13.14
N MET A 28 3.50 -9.41 13.44
CA MET A 28 4.73 -8.81 12.92
C MET A 28 5.50 -9.84 12.10
N ASP A 29 5.37 -9.77 10.77
CA ASP A 29 6.00 -10.73 9.87
C ASP A 29 7.41 -10.29 9.47
N GLU A 30 8.39 -11.14 9.78
CA GLU A 30 9.80 -10.98 9.40
C GLU A 30 10.39 -9.58 9.68
N ILE A 31 10.06 -9.01 10.85
CA ILE A 31 10.40 -7.63 11.21
C ILE A 31 11.90 -7.34 11.25
N SER A 32 12.75 -8.36 11.39
CA SER A 32 14.22 -8.25 11.40
C SER A 32 14.84 -8.16 10.00
N THR A 33 14.08 -8.39 8.92
CA THR A 33 14.63 -8.42 7.57
C THR A 33 15.16 -7.05 7.13
N GLY A 34 16.43 -7.02 6.72
CA GLY A 34 17.10 -5.78 6.28
C GLY A 34 17.57 -4.86 7.42
N LEU A 35 17.53 -5.33 8.66
CA LEU A 35 18.03 -4.62 9.86
C LEU A 35 19.26 -5.32 10.44
N ASP A 36 20.11 -4.55 11.11
CA ASP A 36 21.20 -5.09 11.93
C ASP A 36 20.68 -5.65 13.27
N SER A 37 21.50 -6.45 13.95
CA SER A 37 21.13 -7.13 15.19
C SER A 37 20.81 -6.15 16.33
N ALA A 38 21.54 -5.04 16.44
CA ALA A 38 21.31 -4.03 17.48
C ALA A 38 19.97 -3.30 17.26
N THR A 39 19.69 -2.87 16.02
CA THR A 39 18.38 -2.28 15.68
C THR A 39 17.24 -3.27 15.89
N THR A 40 17.45 -4.54 15.55
CA THR A 40 16.44 -5.60 15.77
C THR A 40 16.13 -5.76 17.26
N TYR A 41 17.16 -5.89 18.10
CA TYR A 41 17.00 -5.98 19.56
C TYR A 41 16.20 -4.80 20.13
N GLN A 42 16.54 -3.58 19.70
CA GLN A 42 15.81 -2.38 20.11
C GLN A 42 14.32 -2.45 19.72
N ILE A 43 14.01 -2.80 18.47
CA ILE A 43 12.62 -2.93 17.99
C ILE A 43 11.84 -3.97 18.79
N ILE A 44 12.44 -5.15 19.04
CA ILE A 44 11.79 -6.20 19.83
C ILE A 44 11.58 -5.76 21.28
N LYS A 45 12.55 -5.05 21.86
CA LYS A 45 12.41 -4.48 23.20
C LYS A 45 11.25 -3.49 23.28
N TYR A 46 11.12 -2.57 22.32
CA TYR A 46 9.98 -1.65 22.27
C TYR A 46 8.66 -2.40 22.15
N LEU A 47 8.60 -3.41 21.28
CA LEU A 47 7.39 -4.23 21.12
C LEU A 47 7.02 -4.98 22.39
N ARG A 48 8.01 -5.49 23.14
CA ARG A 48 7.80 -6.10 24.45
C ARG A 48 7.20 -5.11 25.43
N ASP A 49 7.86 -3.98 25.62
CA ASP A 49 7.43 -2.94 26.56
C ASP A 49 6.02 -2.43 26.20
N SER A 50 5.74 -2.28 24.89
CA SER A 50 4.40 -1.94 24.39
C SER A 50 3.36 -3.02 24.68
N THR A 51 3.71 -4.28 24.46
CA THR A 51 2.79 -5.42 24.66
C THR A 51 2.41 -5.53 26.14
N HIS A 52 3.37 -5.34 27.04
CA HIS A 52 3.15 -5.35 28.48
C HIS A 52 2.40 -4.12 28.97
N ALA A 53 2.70 -2.93 28.44
CA ALA A 53 2.01 -1.70 28.83
C ALA A 53 0.53 -1.65 28.38
N LEU A 54 0.20 -2.32 27.27
CA LEU A 54 -1.13 -2.28 26.65
C LEU A 54 -1.97 -3.54 26.90
N ASP A 55 -1.43 -4.52 27.63
CA ASP A 55 -1.98 -5.88 27.71
C ASP A 55 -2.33 -6.44 26.32
N GLY A 56 -1.50 -6.13 25.33
CA GLY A 56 -1.69 -6.51 23.94
C GLY A 56 -1.30 -7.96 23.68
N THR A 57 -1.77 -8.52 22.58
CA THR A 57 -1.35 -9.85 22.11
C THR A 57 -0.45 -9.68 20.90
N THR A 58 0.86 -9.91 21.04
CA THR A 58 1.83 -9.65 19.96
C THR A 58 2.56 -10.91 19.54
N ILE A 59 2.58 -11.16 18.23
CA ILE A 59 3.22 -12.32 17.60
C ILE A 59 4.25 -11.81 16.61
N ILE A 60 5.50 -12.25 16.76
CA ILE A 60 6.60 -11.84 15.90
C ILE A 60 7.25 -13.04 15.25
N SER A 61 7.25 -13.08 13.92
CA SER A 61 8.05 -14.04 13.15
C SER A 61 9.48 -13.52 13.02
N LEU A 62 10.44 -14.32 13.45
CA LEU A 62 11.87 -14.01 13.34
C LEU A 62 12.60 -15.15 12.64
N LEU A 63 13.55 -14.76 11.77
CA LEU A 63 14.54 -15.67 11.21
C LEU A 63 15.78 -15.65 12.12
N GLN A 64 16.04 -16.76 12.82
CA GLN A 64 17.24 -17.00 13.63
C GLN A 64 17.63 -15.81 14.55
N PRO A 65 16.85 -15.53 15.60
CA PRO A 65 17.15 -14.43 16.51
C PRO A 65 18.47 -14.65 17.27
N ALA A 66 19.21 -13.55 17.48
CA ALA A 66 20.35 -13.54 18.39
C ALA A 66 19.90 -13.88 19.83
N PRO A 67 20.78 -14.46 20.67
CA PRO A 67 20.43 -14.88 22.03
C PRO A 67 19.76 -13.77 22.85
N GLU A 68 20.29 -12.55 22.80
CA GLU A 68 19.78 -11.40 23.55
C GLU A 68 18.37 -11.00 23.06
N THR A 69 18.09 -11.21 21.78
CA THR A 69 16.76 -10.95 21.20
C THR A 69 15.78 -12.05 21.57
N TYR A 70 16.22 -13.31 21.60
CA TYR A 70 15.39 -14.45 22.01
C TYR A 70 14.96 -14.33 23.49
N GLU A 71 15.82 -13.82 24.36
CA GLU A 71 15.53 -13.61 25.78
C GLU A 71 14.42 -12.59 26.06
N LEU A 72 14.13 -11.69 25.11
CA LEU A 72 13.05 -10.70 25.23
C LEU A 72 11.66 -11.30 25.10
N PHE A 73 11.53 -12.51 24.55
CA PHE A 73 10.23 -13.16 24.35
C PHE A 73 9.72 -13.83 25.62
N ASP A 74 8.41 -13.80 25.81
CA ASP A 74 7.75 -14.47 26.92
C ASP A 74 7.40 -15.92 26.52
N ASP A 75 6.76 -16.07 25.36
CA ASP A 75 6.36 -17.36 24.77
C ASP A 75 7.04 -17.61 23.41
N VAL A 76 7.16 -18.88 23.04
CA VAL A 76 7.66 -19.34 21.73
C VAL A 76 6.67 -20.33 21.14
N ILE A 77 6.37 -20.15 19.85
CA ILE A 77 5.72 -21.13 18.98
C ILE A 77 6.77 -21.62 17.99
N LEU A 78 7.06 -22.91 18.05
CA LEU A 78 7.96 -23.58 17.14
C LEU A 78 7.14 -24.32 16.07
N ILE A 79 7.28 -23.90 14.82
CA ILE A 79 6.59 -24.50 13.67
C ILE A 79 7.60 -25.16 12.73
N SER A 80 7.26 -26.36 12.24
CA SER A 80 8.01 -27.07 11.21
C SER A 80 7.05 -27.92 10.38
N GLU A 81 7.30 -28.02 9.07
CA GLU A 81 6.46 -28.81 8.15
C GLU A 81 4.94 -28.53 8.29
N GLY A 82 4.57 -27.28 8.58
CA GLY A 82 3.17 -26.88 8.76
C GLY A 82 2.52 -27.31 10.08
N GLN A 83 3.28 -27.89 11.02
CA GLN A 83 2.82 -28.35 12.33
C GLN A 83 3.45 -27.54 13.48
N ILE A 84 2.66 -27.27 14.53
CA ILE A 84 3.21 -26.72 15.78
C ILE A 84 3.84 -27.86 16.57
N VAL A 85 5.14 -27.73 16.83
CA VAL A 85 5.93 -28.69 17.61
C VAL A 85 5.93 -28.34 19.09
N TYR A 86 5.96 -27.05 19.41
CA TYR A 86 5.94 -26.55 20.78
C TYR A 86 5.26 -25.20 20.83
N GLN A 87 4.48 -24.98 21.89
CA GLN A 87 3.89 -23.67 22.21
C GLN A 87 3.87 -23.44 23.71
N GLY A 88 4.52 -22.37 24.17
CA GLY A 88 4.48 -21.98 25.58
C GLY A 88 5.68 -21.13 25.99
N PRO A 89 5.95 -21.00 27.30
CA PRO A 89 7.02 -20.16 27.80
C PRO A 89 8.37 -20.55 27.22
N ARG A 90 9.20 -19.55 26.87
CA ARG A 90 10.50 -19.80 26.22
C ARG A 90 11.46 -20.67 27.04
N GLU A 91 11.33 -20.63 28.37
CA GLU A 91 12.24 -21.29 29.32
C GLU A 91 12.13 -22.82 29.24
N TYR A 92 10.92 -23.34 29.05
CA TYR A 92 10.66 -24.77 28.99
C TYR A 92 10.78 -25.38 27.60
N ALA A 93 11.07 -24.56 26.57
CA ALA A 93 11.21 -25.06 25.20
C ALA A 93 12.37 -26.05 25.09
N ALA A 94 13.51 -25.76 25.73
CA ALA A 94 14.66 -26.67 25.75
C ALA A 94 14.38 -27.94 26.58
N ASP A 95 13.63 -27.81 27.69
CA ASP A 95 13.27 -28.93 28.57
C ASP A 95 12.38 -29.96 27.84
N PHE A 96 11.48 -29.49 26.97
CA PHE A 96 10.67 -30.37 26.13
C PHE A 96 11.54 -31.27 25.25
N PHE A 97 12.54 -30.70 24.57
CA PHE A 97 13.48 -31.47 23.75
C PHE A 97 14.38 -32.38 24.60
N ALA A 98 14.78 -31.93 25.80
CA ALA A 98 15.55 -32.74 26.74
C ALA A 98 14.78 -33.98 27.21
N ALA A 99 13.47 -33.84 27.47
CA ALA A 99 12.59 -34.97 27.79
C ALA A 99 12.49 -36.00 26.65
N MET A 100 12.72 -35.57 25.41
CA MET A 100 12.77 -36.44 24.23
C MET A 100 14.19 -36.94 23.88
N GLY A 101 15.18 -36.69 24.73
CA GLY A 101 16.55 -37.19 24.55
C GLY A 101 17.49 -36.26 23.77
N PHE A 102 17.11 -34.98 23.58
CA PHE A 102 17.92 -33.98 22.87
C PHE A 102 18.32 -32.83 23.79
N ARG A 103 19.63 -32.59 23.93
CA ARG A 103 20.15 -31.54 24.83
C ARG A 103 20.83 -30.42 24.05
N CYS A 104 20.48 -29.18 24.38
CA CYS A 104 21.17 -28.01 23.85
C CYS A 104 22.58 -27.89 24.46
N PRO A 105 23.65 -27.78 23.64
CA PRO A 105 25.00 -27.51 24.12
C PRO A 105 25.13 -26.12 24.75
N GLU A 106 25.99 -25.94 25.75
CA GLU A 106 26.14 -24.67 26.49
C GLU A 106 26.54 -23.46 25.61
N ARG A 107 27.31 -23.68 24.54
CA ARG A 107 27.77 -22.62 23.63
C ARG A 107 26.86 -22.41 22.42
N LYS A 108 25.75 -23.15 22.32
CA LYS A 108 24.82 -23.07 21.20
C LYS A 108 23.68 -22.11 21.57
N ASN A 109 23.32 -21.23 20.66
CA ASN A 109 22.12 -20.41 20.79
C ASN A 109 20.87 -21.31 20.82
N VAL A 110 20.01 -21.12 21.83
CA VAL A 110 18.79 -21.91 22.02
C VAL A 110 17.88 -21.80 20.79
N ALA A 111 17.72 -20.60 20.21
CA ALA A 111 16.87 -20.40 19.04
C ALA A 111 17.36 -21.16 17.80
N ASP A 112 18.68 -21.35 17.66
CA ASP A 112 19.28 -22.15 16.59
C ASP A 112 19.13 -23.64 16.87
N PHE A 113 19.35 -24.05 18.12
CA PHE A 113 19.10 -25.43 18.57
C PHE A 113 17.65 -25.87 18.28
N LEU A 114 16.66 -25.04 18.62
CA LEU A 114 15.23 -25.35 18.39
C LEU A 114 14.88 -25.54 16.91
N GLN A 115 15.60 -24.89 16.00
CA GLN A 115 15.40 -25.07 14.55
C GLN A 115 16.17 -26.27 14.01
N GLU A 116 17.40 -26.49 14.47
CA GLU A 116 18.27 -27.57 14.00
C GLU A 116 17.86 -28.94 14.55
N VAL A 117 17.31 -29.04 15.75
CA VAL A 117 16.82 -30.30 16.32
C VAL A 117 15.66 -30.91 15.51
N LEU A 118 14.96 -30.09 14.73
CA LEU A 118 13.89 -30.53 13.82
C LEU A 118 14.41 -30.95 12.44
N SER A 119 15.68 -30.64 12.12
CA SER A 119 16.31 -30.96 10.83
C SER A 119 16.89 -32.39 10.85
N LYS A 120 16.56 -33.19 9.83
CA LYS A 120 17.13 -34.54 9.66
C LYS A 120 18.65 -34.56 9.56
N LYS A 121 19.25 -33.47 9.07
CA LYS A 121 20.72 -33.36 8.91
C LYS A 121 21.44 -33.13 10.23
N ASP A 122 20.79 -32.42 11.15
CA ASP A 122 21.44 -31.81 12.30
C ASP A 122 21.00 -32.45 13.63
N GLN A 123 19.82 -33.09 13.67
CA GLN A 123 19.23 -33.64 14.89
C GLN A 123 20.15 -34.64 15.64
N GLN A 124 20.94 -35.45 14.92
CA GLN A 124 21.84 -36.43 15.53
C GLN A 124 22.87 -35.81 16.48
N GLN A 125 23.34 -34.59 16.19
CA GLN A 125 24.40 -33.94 16.97
C GLN A 125 23.94 -33.55 18.39
N TYR A 126 22.63 -33.54 18.63
CA TYR A 126 22.01 -33.14 19.88
C TYR A 126 21.55 -34.32 20.75
N TRP A 127 21.67 -35.55 20.24
CA TRP A 127 21.27 -36.76 20.95
C TRP A 127 22.13 -36.98 22.20
N CYS A 128 21.50 -37.14 23.37
CA CYS A 128 22.21 -37.27 24.65
C CYS A 128 21.95 -38.58 25.39
N GLN A 129 21.17 -39.51 24.82
CA GLN A 129 20.93 -40.84 25.41
C GLN A 129 21.95 -41.84 24.87
N TYR A 130 23.09 -41.97 25.56
CA TYR A 130 24.18 -42.87 25.14
C TYR A 130 23.80 -44.35 25.16
N ASP A 131 22.79 -44.72 25.95
CA ASP A 131 22.32 -46.11 26.08
C ASP A 131 21.47 -46.59 24.89
N TYR A 132 20.98 -45.66 24.05
CA TYR A 132 20.11 -45.97 22.91
C TYR A 132 20.70 -45.43 21.60
N PRO A 133 20.68 -46.21 20.51
CA PRO A 133 21.12 -45.72 19.22
C PRO A 133 20.20 -44.60 18.73
N TYR A 134 20.79 -43.55 18.17
CA TYR A 134 20.03 -42.45 17.59
C TYR A 134 19.15 -42.95 16.44
N GLN A 135 17.86 -42.60 16.51
CA GLN A 135 16.91 -42.73 15.42
C GLN A 135 16.27 -41.37 15.17
N PHE A 136 16.14 -41.01 13.88
CA PHE A 136 15.48 -39.76 13.51
C PHE A 136 14.04 -39.72 14.04
N VAL A 137 13.74 -38.68 14.81
CA VAL A 137 12.40 -38.38 15.33
C VAL A 137 11.77 -37.37 14.38
N SER A 138 10.62 -37.75 13.79
CA SER A 138 9.88 -36.89 12.86
C SER A 138 9.17 -35.75 13.59
N VAL A 139 8.87 -34.68 12.86
CA VAL A 139 8.10 -33.52 13.35
C VAL A 139 6.76 -33.96 13.94
N THR A 140 6.07 -34.90 13.30
CA THR A 140 4.82 -35.50 13.78
C THR A 140 4.94 -36.12 15.17
N LYS A 141 6.03 -36.86 15.43
CA LYS A 141 6.28 -37.47 16.74
C LYS A 141 6.54 -36.42 17.81
N PHE A 142 7.26 -35.34 17.49
CA PHE A 142 7.41 -34.22 18.42
C PHE A 142 6.07 -33.55 18.71
N ALA A 143 5.25 -33.29 17.69
CA ALA A 143 3.93 -32.68 17.86
C ALA A 143 3.00 -33.56 18.74
N GLU A 144 3.02 -34.89 18.54
CA GLU A 144 2.29 -35.83 19.40
C GLU A 144 2.83 -35.84 20.84
N ALA A 145 4.14 -35.88 21.01
CA ALA A 145 4.77 -35.83 22.33
C ALA A 145 4.44 -34.54 23.08
N PHE A 146 4.38 -33.40 22.39
CA PHE A 146 4.00 -32.13 22.98
C PHE A 146 2.59 -32.16 23.58
N LYS A 147 1.62 -32.84 22.95
CA LYS A 147 0.26 -33.04 23.51
C LYS A 147 0.29 -33.72 24.88
N THR A 148 1.28 -34.57 25.14
CA THR A 148 1.46 -35.28 26.42
C THR A 148 2.35 -34.53 27.43
N PHE A 149 3.19 -33.61 26.95
CA PHE A 149 4.08 -32.81 27.79
C PHE A 149 3.27 -31.87 28.70
N VAL A 150 3.78 -31.57 29.90
CA VAL A 150 3.05 -30.81 30.95
C VAL A 150 2.45 -29.51 30.43
N ILE A 151 3.20 -28.79 29.59
CA ILE A 151 2.76 -27.50 29.01
C ILE A 151 1.71 -27.70 27.93
N GLY A 152 1.91 -28.67 27.02
CA GLY A 152 0.93 -28.94 25.97
C GLY A 152 -0.38 -29.50 26.52
N LYS A 153 -0.31 -30.32 27.59
CA LYS A 153 -1.50 -30.78 28.32
C LYS A 153 -2.25 -29.62 28.95
N ARG A 154 -1.55 -28.70 29.64
CA ARG A 154 -2.18 -27.49 30.21
C ARG A 154 -2.82 -26.62 29.12
N LEU A 155 -2.14 -26.43 27.99
CA LEU A 155 -2.69 -25.69 26.85
C LEU A 155 -3.96 -26.34 26.31
N HIS A 156 -3.98 -27.67 26.17
CA HIS A 156 -5.15 -28.41 25.73
C HIS A 156 -6.31 -28.31 26.74
N ASP A 157 -6.02 -28.49 28.03
CA ASP A 157 -6.99 -28.34 29.11
C ASP A 157 -7.59 -26.92 29.12
N ASP A 158 -6.77 -25.88 28.95
CA ASP A 158 -7.21 -24.49 28.88
C ASP A 158 -8.05 -24.20 27.64
N LEU A 159 -7.70 -24.80 26.49
CA LEU A 159 -8.44 -24.70 25.24
C LEU A 159 -9.80 -25.41 25.30
N ASP A 160 -9.92 -26.49 26.07
CA ASP A 160 -11.14 -27.30 26.18
C ASP A 160 -12.11 -26.78 27.24
N ARG A 161 -11.66 -25.90 28.15
CA ARG A 161 -12.55 -25.22 29.07
C ARG A 161 -13.61 -24.40 28.31
N PRO A 162 -14.91 -24.66 28.52
CA PRO A 162 -15.96 -23.92 27.83
C PRO A 162 -15.92 -22.45 28.24
N TYR A 163 -15.92 -21.58 27.23
CA TYR A 163 -15.78 -20.15 27.44
C TYR A 163 -17.00 -19.54 28.15
N ASN A 164 -16.76 -18.81 29.25
CA ASN A 164 -17.81 -18.18 30.04
C ASN A 164 -18.13 -16.76 29.52
N ARG A 165 -19.23 -16.64 28.77
CA ARG A 165 -19.69 -15.38 28.15
C ARG A 165 -20.04 -14.25 29.14
N LYS A 166 -20.24 -14.53 30.43
CA LYS A 166 -20.61 -13.53 31.44
C LYS A 166 -19.45 -12.64 31.89
N HIS A 167 -18.21 -13.07 31.69
CA HIS A 167 -17.02 -12.38 32.18
C HIS A 167 -16.38 -11.44 31.16
N ASN A 168 -17.00 -11.23 29.99
CA ASN A 168 -16.38 -10.46 28.93
C ASN A 168 -17.25 -9.36 28.35
N HIS A 169 -16.59 -8.26 28.01
CA HIS A 169 -17.23 -7.06 27.49
C HIS A 169 -17.70 -7.29 26.03
N PRO A 170 -18.90 -6.84 25.64
CA PRO A 170 -19.40 -6.92 24.26
C PRO A 170 -18.51 -6.28 23.19
N ALA A 171 -17.48 -5.53 23.60
CA ALA A 171 -16.54 -4.83 22.72
C ALA A 171 -15.42 -5.75 22.17
N ALA A 172 -15.41 -7.04 22.52
CA ALA A 172 -14.53 -8.02 21.88
C ALA A 172 -14.89 -8.26 20.40
N LEU A 173 -16.13 -7.97 20.02
CA LEU A 173 -16.60 -8.01 18.64
C LEU A 173 -16.74 -6.58 18.12
N SER A 174 -15.94 -6.21 17.13
CA SER A 174 -16.21 -4.97 16.38
C SER A 174 -17.45 -5.20 15.52
N THR A 175 -18.46 -4.33 15.64
CA THR A 175 -19.72 -4.41 14.90
C THR A 175 -19.70 -3.57 13.62
N SER A 176 -18.66 -2.77 13.39
CA SER A 176 -18.55 -1.87 12.24
C SER A 176 -17.27 -2.14 11.43
N ASN A 177 -17.41 -2.11 10.10
CA ASN A 177 -16.28 -2.33 9.18
C ASN A 177 -15.28 -1.15 9.18
N TYR A 178 -15.69 0.04 9.63
CA TYR A 178 -14.85 1.24 9.75
C TYR A 178 -14.93 1.82 11.17
N GLY A 179 -13.87 2.47 11.64
CA GLY A 179 -13.80 3.03 13.00
C GLY A 179 -14.48 4.37 13.20
N VAL A 180 -14.79 5.03 12.10
CA VAL A 180 -15.15 6.45 12.05
C VAL A 180 -16.39 6.61 11.15
N LYS A 181 -17.19 7.64 11.39
CA LYS A 181 -18.37 7.90 10.56
C LYS A 181 -17.94 8.24 9.13
N ARG A 182 -18.76 7.86 8.13
CA ARG A 182 -18.46 8.08 6.71
C ARG A 182 -18.12 9.54 6.37
N LEU A 183 -18.79 10.50 7.01
CA LEU A 183 -18.55 11.93 6.79
C LEU A 183 -17.19 12.40 7.35
N GLU A 184 -16.81 11.90 8.52
CA GLU A 184 -15.51 12.18 9.14
C GLU A 184 -14.37 11.56 8.35
N ILE A 185 -14.53 10.33 7.84
CA ILE A 185 -13.58 9.72 6.91
C ILE A 185 -13.39 10.62 5.69
N LEU A 186 -14.49 11.07 5.07
CA LEU A 186 -14.42 11.95 3.89
C LEU A 186 -13.71 13.28 4.22
N LYS A 187 -14.03 13.89 5.37
CA LYS A 187 -13.41 15.14 5.82
C LYS A 187 -11.91 14.96 6.03
N SER A 188 -11.49 13.91 6.71
CA SER A 188 -10.08 13.58 6.92
C SER A 188 -9.39 13.34 5.58
N SER A 189 -9.93 12.47 4.71
CA SER A 189 -9.36 12.21 3.39
C SER A 189 -9.20 13.48 2.55
N PHE A 190 -10.17 14.41 2.60
CA PHE A 190 -10.07 15.70 1.91
C PHE A 190 -8.92 16.57 2.45
N GLN A 191 -8.81 16.69 3.77
CA GLN A 191 -7.72 17.43 4.41
C GLN A 191 -6.35 16.84 4.04
N TRP A 192 -6.24 15.51 4.08
CA TRP A 192 -5.02 14.77 3.76
C TRP A 192 -4.60 14.92 2.29
N GLN A 193 -5.53 14.81 1.36
CA GLN A 193 -5.21 15.01 -0.05
C GLN A 193 -4.81 16.45 -0.35
N ARG A 194 -5.48 17.43 0.27
CA ARG A 194 -5.09 18.85 0.16
C ARG A 194 -3.67 19.09 0.68
N LEU A 195 -3.31 18.46 1.80
CA LEU A 195 -1.94 18.53 2.34
C LEU A 195 -0.92 17.93 1.36
N LEU A 196 -1.19 16.74 0.82
CA LEU A 196 -0.32 16.08 -0.16
C LEU A 196 -0.18 16.92 -1.44
N MET A 197 -1.27 17.54 -1.91
CA MET A 197 -1.26 18.44 -3.06
C MET A 197 -0.38 19.67 -2.79
N LYS A 198 -0.46 20.25 -1.58
CA LYS A 198 0.40 21.37 -1.16
C LYS A 198 1.89 20.98 -1.09
N ARG A 199 2.21 19.78 -0.58
CA ARG A 199 3.60 19.27 -0.51
C ARG A 199 4.18 18.96 -1.89
N ASN A 200 3.34 18.53 -2.82
CA ASN A 200 3.71 18.28 -4.22
C ASN A 200 3.37 19.45 -5.15
N SER A 201 3.24 20.66 -4.62
CA SER A 201 2.85 21.86 -5.40
C SER A 201 3.81 22.13 -6.56
N PHE A 202 5.09 21.79 -6.40
CA PHE A 202 6.10 21.90 -7.45
C PHE A 202 5.67 21.27 -8.77
N ILE A 203 5.03 20.09 -8.73
CA ILE A 203 4.60 19.42 -9.96
C ILE A 203 3.46 20.20 -10.64
N TYR A 204 2.49 20.70 -9.87
CA TYR A 204 1.39 21.51 -10.41
C TYR A 204 1.88 22.85 -10.97
N VAL A 205 2.82 23.51 -10.30
CA VAL A 205 3.44 24.76 -10.79
C VAL A 205 4.20 24.50 -12.09
N PHE A 206 5.01 23.43 -12.13
CA PHE A 206 5.76 23.06 -13.34
C PHE A 206 4.82 22.79 -14.52
N LYS A 207 3.74 22.03 -14.30
CA LYS A 207 2.71 21.79 -15.33
C LYS A 207 2.08 23.07 -15.84
N PHE A 208 1.71 23.98 -14.95
CA PHE A 208 1.13 25.26 -15.33
C PHE A 208 2.09 26.09 -16.21
N ILE A 209 3.37 26.15 -15.83
CA ILE A 209 4.41 26.84 -16.62
C ILE A 209 4.61 26.16 -17.97
N GLN A 210 4.67 24.83 -18.00
CA GLN A 210 4.78 24.06 -19.24
C GLN A 210 3.61 24.35 -20.19
N LEU A 211 2.38 24.31 -19.69
CA LEU A 211 1.18 24.60 -20.48
C LEU A 211 1.17 26.05 -20.98
N LEU A 212 1.60 27.00 -20.15
CA LEU A 212 1.72 28.42 -20.54
C LEU A 212 2.73 28.59 -21.68
N LEU A 213 3.88 27.93 -21.61
CA LEU A 213 4.89 27.98 -22.67
C LEU A 213 4.34 27.42 -23.99
N VAL A 214 3.65 26.29 -23.94
CA VAL A 214 2.98 25.71 -25.13
C VAL A 214 1.91 26.64 -25.67
N ALA A 215 1.12 27.28 -24.81
CA ALA A 215 0.10 28.24 -25.23
C ALA A 215 0.72 29.47 -25.91
N LEU A 216 1.86 29.98 -25.40
CA LEU A 216 2.62 31.06 -26.04
C LEU A 216 3.18 30.67 -27.41
N ILE A 217 3.69 29.44 -27.57
CA ILE A 217 4.11 28.93 -28.88
C ILE A 217 2.90 28.82 -29.83
N THR A 218 1.75 28.39 -29.31
CA THR A 218 0.53 28.24 -30.13
C THR A 218 0.07 29.59 -30.68
N MET A 219 0.14 30.65 -29.86
CA MET A 219 -0.17 32.02 -30.28
C MET A 219 0.70 32.50 -31.45
N THR A 220 2.00 32.18 -31.44
CA THR A 220 2.91 32.66 -32.48
C THR A 220 2.73 31.90 -33.79
N VAL A 221 2.36 30.61 -33.71
CA VAL A 221 2.07 29.78 -34.89
C VAL A 221 0.76 30.19 -35.56
N PHE A 222 -0.31 30.38 -34.78
CA PHE A 222 -1.63 30.72 -35.28
C PHE A 222 -1.95 32.19 -35.05
N PHE A 223 -1.04 33.09 -35.42
CA PHE A 223 -1.20 34.51 -35.11
C PHE A 223 -2.29 35.15 -35.98
N ARG A 224 -3.16 35.98 -35.40
CA ARG A 224 -4.34 36.56 -36.07
C ARG A 224 -4.05 37.21 -37.43
N THR A 225 -2.88 37.83 -37.63
CA THR A 225 -2.58 38.51 -38.91
C THR A 225 -2.42 37.54 -40.09
N THR A 226 -2.19 36.25 -39.82
CA THR A 226 -2.10 35.21 -40.86
C THR A 226 -3.38 34.37 -40.97
N MET A 227 -4.37 34.60 -40.09
CA MET A 227 -5.58 33.79 -39.97
C MET A 227 -6.80 34.53 -40.55
N HIS A 228 -7.10 34.30 -41.83
CA HIS A 228 -8.19 34.97 -42.56
C HIS A 228 -9.55 34.26 -42.38
N HIS A 229 -10.66 34.92 -42.72
CA HIS A 229 -12.02 34.38 -42.56
C HIS A 229 -12.76 34.35 -43.91
N ASP A 230 -12.04 34.16 -45.01
CA ASP A 230 -12.55 34.45 -46.36
C ASP A 230 -12.83 33.18 -47.18
N SER A 231 -12.17 32.07 -46.85
CA SER A 231 -12.29 30.82 -47.59
C SER A 231 -12.56 29.60 -46.70
N VAL A 232 -12.95 28.49 -47.34
CA VAL A 232 -13.07 27.18 -46.66
C VAL A 232 -11.70 26.69 -46.21
N ASP A 233 -10.65 26.96 -46.98
CA ASP A 233 -9.27 26.59 -46.65
C ASP A 233 -8.80 27.28 -45.37
N ASP A 234 -9.13 28.56 -45.20
CA ASP A 234 -8.88 29.27 -43.94
C ASP A 234 -9.61 28.61 -42.77
N GLY A 235 -10.86 28.19 -42.97
CA GLY A 235 -11.65 27.44 -41.98
C GLY A 235 -10.97 26.15 -41.54
N ILE A 236 -10.29 25.43 -42.44
CA ILE A 236 -9.53 24.22 -42.10
C ILE A 236 -8.35 24.55 -41.18
N ILE A 237 -7.68 25.70 -41.37
CA ILE A 237 -6.58 26.14 -40.49
C ILE A 237 -7.11 26.41 -39.07
N TYR A 238 -8.25 27.09 -38.94
CA TYR A 238 -8.92 27.29 -37.65
C TYR A 238 -9.32 25.96 -37.00
N LEU A 239 -9.85 25.01 -37.78
CA LEU A 239 -10.18 23.68 -37.29
C LEU A 239 -8.95 22.94 -36.73
N GLY A 240 -7.80 23.09 -37.41
CA GLY A 240 -6.51 22.57 -36.95
C GLY A 240 -6.04 23.21 -35.63
N ALA A 241 -6.18 24.53 -35.48
CA ALA A 241 -5.87 25.22 -34.23
C ALA A 241 -6.76 24.76 -33.05
N LEU A 242 -8.06 24.58 -33.30
CA LEU A 242 -9.02 24.06 -32.32
C LEU A 242 -8.70 22.61 -31.92
N TYR A 243 -8.38 21.75 -32.90
CA TYR A 243 -7.99 20.37 -32.64
C TYR A 243 -6.68 20.31 -31.81
N PHE A 244 -5.70 21.15 -32.15
CA PHE A 244 -4.47 21.25 -31.39
C PHE A 244 -4.72 21.65 -29.93
N ALA A 245 -5.62 22.62 -29.68
CA ALA A 245 -6.03 22.99 -28.33
C ALA A 245 -6.67 21.83 -27.56
N ILE A 246 -7.56 21.06 -28.21
CA ILE A 246 -8.17 19.86 -27.61
C ILE A 246 -7.08 18.85 -27.22
N VAL A 247 -6.14 18.57 -28.13
CA VAL A 247 -5.06 17.61 -27.89
C VAL A 247 -4.16 18.07 -26.74
N MET A 248 -3.77 19.35 -26.71
CA MET A 248 -2.90 19.86 -25.65
C MET A 248 -3.56 19.82 -24.27
N ILE A 249 -4.82 20.20 -24.17
CA ILE A 249 -5.59 20.11 -22.92
C ILE A 249 -5.82 18.65 -22.51
N LEU A 250 -6.08 17.75 -23.47
CA LEU A 250 -6.19 16.33 -23.20
C LEU A 250 -4.87 15.79 -22.63
N PHE A 251 -3.72 15.96 -23.30
CA PHE A 251 -2.45 15.40 -22.83
C PHE A 251 -1.95 16.02 -21.53
N ASN A 252 -2.35 17.23 -21.17
CA ASN A 252 -1.97 17.83 -19.90
C ASN A 252 -2.43 16.98 -18.69
N GLY A 253 -3.49 16.17 -18.81
CA GLY A 253 -3.88 15.23 -17.75
C GLY A 253 -2.96 14.01 -17.57
N PHE A 254 -2.05 13.73 -18.52
CA PHE A 254 -1.19 12.54 -18.54
C PHE A 254 -0.35 12.36 -17.26
N THR A 255 0.04 13.45 -16.62
CA THR A 255 0.82 13.42 -15.37
C THR A 255 0.10 12.72 -14.22
N GLU A 256 -1.24 12.62 -14.26
CA GLU A 256 -2.00 11.88 -13.24
C GLU A 256 -1.62 10.41 -13.21
N VAL A 257 -1.18 9.82 -14.33
CA VAL A 257 -0.76 8.42 -14.40
C VAL A 257 0.38 8.17 -13.43
N SER A 258 1.43 9.00 -13.51
CA SER A 258 2.62 8.83 -12.68
C SER A 258 2.36 9.12 -11.21
N MET A 259 1.57 10.17 -10.92
CA MET A 259 1.18 10.52 -9.56
C MET A 259 0.33 9.44 -8.88
N LEU A 260 -0.62 8.84 -9.62
CA LEU A 260 -1.51 7.83 -9.08
C LEU A 260 -0.78 6.49 -8.88
N VAL A 261 -0.01 6.03 -9.87
CA VAL A 261 0.75 4.77 -9.77
C VAL A 261 1.68 4.78 -8.55
N ALA A 262 2.33 5.91 -8.26
CA ALA A 262 3.18 6.05 -7.07
C ALA A 262 2.42 5.95 -5.73
N LYS A 263 1.11 6.26 -5.72
CA LYS A 263 0.25 6.21 -4.52
C LYS A 263 -0.46 4.86 -4.34
N LEU A 264 -0.63 4.09 -5.42
CA LEU A 264 -1.40 2.83 -5.41
C LEU A 264 -0.99 1.86 -4.28
N PRO A 265 0.30 1.61 -3.98
CA PRO A 265 0.66 0.69 -2.89
C PRO A 265 0.09 1.11 -1.53
N VAL A 266 0.12 2.41 -1.22
CA VAL A 266 -0.44 2.98 0.02
C VAL A 266 -1.97 2.86 0.02
N LEU A 267 -2.62 3.06 -1.13
CA LEU A 267 -4.07 2.93 -1.26
C LEU A 267 -4.54 1.49 -1.05
N TYR A 268 -3.83 0.51 -1.61
CA TYR A 268 -4.14 -0.91 -1.38
C TYR A 268 -3.93 -1.30 0.08
N LYS A 269 -2.81 -0.89 0.70
CA LYS A 269 -2.58 -1.08 2.14
C LYS A 269 -3.75 -0.55 2.99
N HIS A 270 -4.21 0.67 2.74
CA HIS A 270 -5.31 1.26 3.50
C HIS A 270 -6.68 0.61 3.23
N ARG A 271 -6.94 0.20 1.98
CA ARG A 271 -8.16 -0.51 1.59
C ARG A 271 -8.22 -1.88 2.28
N ASP A 272 -7.15 -2.65 2.20
CA ASP A 272 -7.08 -4.03 2.69
C ASP A 272 -7.10 -4.08 4.23
N LEU A 273 -6.60 -3.03 4.89
CA LEU A 273 -6.72 -2.84 6.34
C LEU A 273 -8.03 -2.15 6.77
N HIS A 274 -8.98 -1.94 5.85
CA HIS A 274 -10.28 -1.29 6.12
C HIS A 274 -10.18 0.06 6.83
N PHE A 275 -9.18 0.89 6.48
CA PHE A 275 -9.10 2.25 7.03
C PHE A 275 -10.20 3.15 6.47
N TYR A 276 -10.42 3.05 5.15
CA TYR A 276 -11.48 3.78 4.46
C TYR A 276 -11.90 3.06 3.17
N PRO A 277 -13.14 3.23 2.72
CA PRO A 277 -13.59 2.71 1.43
C PRO A 277 -12.98 3.50 0.26
N PRO A 278 -12.75 2.89 -0.92
CA PRO A 278 -12.07 3.57 -2.03
C PRO A 278 -12.72 4.89 -2.49
N TRP A 279 -14.04 5.03 -2.38
CA TRP A 279 -14.73 6.29 -2.73
C TRP A 279 -14.30 7.48 -1.86
N ALA A 280 -13.86 7.23 -0.63
CA ALA A 280 -13.36 8.29 0.26
C ALA A 280 -12.03 8.88 -0.23
N TYR A 281 -11.32 8.17 -1.10
CA TYR A 281 -10.16 8.70 -1.81
C TYR A 281 -10.54 9.30 -3.16
N THR A 282 -11.34 8.61 -3.97
CA THR A 282 -11.61 9.05 -5.36
C THR A 282 -12.41 10.34 -5.43
N LEU A 283 -13.41 10.52 -4.56
CA LEU A 283 -14.28 11.70 -4.58
C LEU A 283 -13.53 12.99 -4.20
N PRO A 284 -12.78 13.06 -3.09
CA PRO A 284 -11.91 14.20 -2.83
C PRO A 284 -10.88 14.47 -3.93
N SER A 285 -10.34 13.42 -4.57
CA SER A 285 -9.34 13.58 -5.63
C SER A 285 -9.94 14.22 -6.88
N TRP A 286 -11.20 13.90 -7.18
CA TRP A 286 -11.94 14.53 -8.25
C TRP A 286 -12.27 15.99 -7.92
N LEU A 287 -12.84 16.26 -6.73
CA LEU A 287 -13.21 17.62 -6.32
C LEU A 287 -12.01 18.57 -6.25
N LEU A 288 -10.87 18.11 -5.72
CA LEU A 288 -9.64 18.91 -5.64
C LEU A 288 -9.01 19.19 -7.01
N SER A 289 -9.41 18.47 -8.05
CA SER A 289 -8.95 18.72 -9.43
C SER A 289 -9.80 19.72 -10.22
N ILE A 290 -10.96 20.14 -9.69
CA ILE A 290 -11.80 21.16 -10.32
C ILE A 290 -11.09 22.52 -10.36
N PRO A 291 -10.52 23.05 -9.26
CA PRO A 291 -9.82 24.34 -9.29
C PRO A 291 -8.62 24.34 -10.23
N THR A 292 -7.82 23.27 -10.26
CA THR A 292 -6.67 23.17 -11.17
C THR A 292 -7.12 23.18 -12.62
N SER A 293 -8.23 22.52 -12.93
CA SER A 293 -8.76 22.50 -14.29
C SER A 293 -9.33 23.84 -14.74
N LEU A 294 -9.99 24.58 -13.84
CA LEU A 294 -10.44 25.95 -14.12
C LEU A 294 -9.26 26.86 -14.44
N ILE A 295 -8.18 26.77 -13.67
CA ILE A 295 -6.98 27.59 -13.86
C ILE A 295 -6.29 27.25 -15.19
N GLU A 296 -6.08 25.96 -15.48
CA GLU A 296 -5.33 25.52 -16.66
C GLU A 296 -6.11 25.75 -17.97
N SER A 297 -7.40 25.39 -18.01
CA SER A 297 -8.24 25.67 -19.18
C SER A 297 -8.49 27.17 -19.37
N GLY A 298 -8.70 27.91 -18.28
CA GLY A 298 -8.89 29.36 -18.30
C GLY A 298 -7.67 30.09 -18.83
N MET A 299 -6.48 29.72 -18.34
CA MET A 299 -5.22 30.25 -18.83
C MET A 299 -5.05 29.99 -20.33
N TRP A 300 -5.26 28.75 -20.79
CA TRP A 300 -5.17 28.42 -22.21
C TRP A 300 -6.09 29.29 -23.07
N THR A 301 -7.37 29.41 -22.68
CA THR A 301 -8.33 30.23 -23.44
C THR A 301 -8.00 31.71 -23.41
N LEU A 302 -7.63 32.26 -22.25
CA LEU A 302 -7.36 33.69 -22.11
C LEU A 302 -6.15 34.13 -22.92
N VAL A 303 -5.13 33.25 -22.96
CA VAL A 303 -3.93 33.41 -23.77
C VAL A 303 -4.33 33.28 -25.25
N THR A 304 -4.79 32.12 -25.69
CA THR A 304 -4.88 31.82 -27.13
C THR A 304 -6.04 32.50 -27.86
N TYR A 305 -7.18 32.75 -27.22
CA TYR A 305 -8.44 32.98 -27.94
C TYR A 305 -8.41 34.18 -28.90
N TYR A 306 -8.18 35.38 -28.35
CA TYR A 306 -8.20 36.62 -29.14
C TYR A 306 -6.95 36.80 -30.02
N VAL A 307 -5.83 36.15 -29.64
CA VAL A 307 -4.58 36.21 -30.41
C VAL A 307 -4.62 35.32 -31.63
N VAL A 308 -5.34 34.20 -31.57
CA VAL A 308 -5.59 33.35 -32.75
C VAL A 308 -6.58 34.00 -33.72
N GLY A 309 -7.51 34.81 -33.20
CA GLY A 309 -8.48 35.52 -34.02
C GLY A 309 -9.80 34.76 -34.21
N TYR A 310 -10.16 33.90 -33.25
CA TYR A 310 -11.50 33.31 -33.15
C TYR A 310 -12.59 34.39 -33.07
N ASP A 311 -13.85 34.00 -33.21
CA ASP A 311 -14.98 34.94 -33.18
C ASP A 311 -14.96 35.82 -31.90
N PRO A 312 -15.03 37.16 -32.02
CA PRO A 312 -14.82 38.06 -30.88
C PRO A 312 -15.96 38.05 -29.86
N GLN A 313 -17.05 37.33 -30.10
CA GLN A 313 -18.20 37.30 -29.21
C GLN A 313 -17.86 36.63 -27.86
N PHE A 314 -18.07 37.37 -26.77
CA PHE A 314 -17.73 36.92 -25.41
C PHE A 314 -18.43 35.62 -24.99
N THR A 315 -19.66 35.36 -25.48
CA THR A 315 -20.38 34.11 -25.18
C THR A 315 -19.70 32.88 -25.78
N ARG A 316 -19.04 33.02 -26.94
CA ARG A 316 -18.29 31.93 -27.60
C ARG A 316 -16.96 31.68 -26.92
N PHE A 317 -16.30 32.74 -26.46
CA PHE A 317 -15.15 32.64 -25.55
C PHE A 317 -15.49 31.81 -24.31
N LEU A 318 -16.60 32.13 -23.63
CA LEU A 318 -17.07 31.36 -22.48
C LEU A 318 -17.44 29.93 -22.86
N GLY A 319 -18.04 29.72 -24.04
CA GLY A 319 -18.36 28.38 -24.56
C GLY A 319 -17.12 27.51 -24.77
N GLN A 320 -16.07 28.07 -25.36
CA GLN A 320 -14.80 27.38 -25.56
C GLN A 320 -14.09 27.09 -24.23
N PHE A 321 -14.08 28.05 -23.30
CA PHE A 321 -13.57 27.85 -21.95
C PHE A 321 -14.29 26.71 -21.22
N LEU A 322 -15.63 26.72 -21.22
CA LEU A 322 -16.45 25.69 -20.59
C LEU A 322 -16.16 24.29 -21.17
N LEU A 323 -16.03 24.20 -22.50
CA LEU A 323 -15.74 22.94 -23.18
C LEU A 323 -14.33 22.42 -22.85
N LEU A 324 -13.32 23.29 -22.88
CA LEU A 324 -11.94 22.90 -22.53
C LEU A 324 -11.82 22.54 -21.04
N PHE A 325 -12.59 23.18 -20.16
CA PHE A 325 -12.69 22.80 -18.75
C PHE A 325 -13.21 21.36 -18.58
N PHE A 326 -14.34 21.02 -19.20
CA PHE A 326 -14.89 19.66 -19.12
C PHE A 326 -14.03 18.61 -19.84
N LEU A 327 -13.38 18.99 -20.93
CA LEU A 327 -12.40 18.15 -21.60
C LEU A 327 -11.22 17.84 -20.67
N HIS A 328 -10.71 18.84 -19.96
CA HIS A 328 -9.63 18.63 -19.00
C HIS A 328 -10.06 17.75 -17.82
N GLN A 329 -11.26 17.92 -17.29
CA GLN A 329 -11.84 17.02 -16.28
C GLN A 329 -11.94 15.58 -16.78
N THR A 330 -12.41 15.40 -18.03
CA THR A 330 -12.49 14.08 -18.67
C THR A 330 -11.11 13.46 -18.83
N SER A 331 -10.11 14.26 -19.23
CA SER A 331 -8.72 13.84 -19.34
C SER A 331 -8.16 13.31 -18.01
N LEU A 332 -8.29 14.08 -16.92
CA LEU A 332 -7.80 13.66 -15.61
C LEU A 332 -8.46 12.34 -15.16
N ALA A 333 -9.76 12.18 -15.41
CA ALA A 333 -10.48 10.95 -15.11
C ALA A 333 -9.99 9.76 -15.97
N LEU A 334 -9.80 9.97 -17.28
CA LEU A 334 -9.28 8.98 -18.21
C LEU A 334 -7.90 8.47 -17.78
N PHE A 335 -6.99 9.37 -17.43
CA PHE A 335 -5.63 9.01 -17.00
C PHE A 335 -5.59 8.35 -15.61
N ARG A 336 -6.53 8.67 -14.72
CA ARG A 336 -6.72 7.92 -13.45
C ARG A 336 -7.16 6.48 -13.70
N VAL A 337 -8.10 6.27 -14.63
CA VAL A 337 -8.54 4.93 -15.05
C VAL A 337 -7.40 4.15 -15.68
N MET A 338 -6.61 4.78 -16.56
CA MET A 338 -5.42 4.18 -17.17
C MET A 338 -4.41 3.73 -16.10
N ALA A 339 -4.14 4.57 -15.10
CA ALA A 339 -3.22 4.22 -14.01
C ALA A 339 -3.79 3.15 -13.06
N SER A 340 -5.08 3.20 -12.70
CA SER A 340 -5.68 2.19 -11.81
C SER A 340 -5.83 0.83 -12.48
N LEU A 341 -6.08 0.77 -13.80
CA LEU A 341 -6.11 -0.46 -14.57
C LEU A 341 -4.69 -1.03 -14.76
N GLY A 342 -3.75 -0.16 -15.17
CA GLY A 342 -2.37 -0.52 -15.45
C GLY A 342 -1.58 -0.94 -14.21
N ARG A 343 -1.85 -0.33 -13.03
CA ARG A 343 -1.25 -0.58 -11.69
C ARG A 343 0.28 -0.50 -11.59
N ASN A 344 0.97 -0.45 -12.72
CA ASN A 344 2.40 -0.31 -12.90
C ASN A 344 2.62 0.71 -14.03
N MET A 345 3.66 1.53 -13.91
CA MET A 345 4.01 2.56 -14.89
C MET A 345 4.22 1.99 -16.30
N ILE A 346 4.90 0.85 -16.40
CA ILE A 346 5.23 0.24 -17.69
C ILE A 346 3.94 -0.20 -18.40
N VAL A 347 3.10 -0.96 -17.70
CA VAL A 347 1.82 -1.45 -18.23
C VAL A 347 0.89 -0.29 -18.58
N ALA A 348 0.75 0.69 -17.67
CA ALA A 348 -0.09 1.86 -17.90
C ALA A 348 0.36 2.62 -19.14
N ASN A 349 1.66 2.92 -19.28
CA ASN A 349 2.16 3.68 -20.42
C ASN A 349 2.02 2.90 -21.73
N THR A 350 2.38 1.62 -21.77
CA THR A 350 2.34 0.83 -23.02
C THR A 350 0.91 0.68 -23.55
N PHE A 351 -0.02 0.18 -22.72
CA PHE A 351 -1.40 -0.03 -23.15
C PHE A 351 -2.19 1.28 -23.24
N GLY A 352 -1.93 2.21 -22.31
CA GLY A 352 -2.61 3.50 -22.28
C GLY A 352 -2.27 4.39 -23.46
N SER A 353 -1.01 4.41 -23.91
CA SER A 353 -0.62 5.19 -25.09
C SER A 353 -1.28 4.65 -26.37
N PHE A 354 -1.39 3.33 -26.49
CA PHE A 354 -2.11 2.70 -27.60
C PHE A 354 -3.60 3.04 -27.57
N ALA A 355 -4.26 2.92 -26.42
CA ALA A 355 -5.66 3.28 -26.26
C ALA A 355 -5.91 4.77 -26.57
N LEU A 356 -5.02 5.66 -26.13
CA LEU A 356 -5.11 7.09 -26.39
C LEU A 356 -4.98 7.41 -27.88
N LEU A 357 -4.06 6.73 -28.58
CA LEU A 357 -3.89 6.87 -30.03
C LEU A 357 -5.18 6.47 -30.78
N VAL A 358 -5.84 5.39 -30.37
CA VAL A 358 -7.14 4.98 -30.93
C VAL A 358 -8.21 6.06 -30.69
N VAL A 359 -8.27 6.62 -29.47
CA VAL A 359 -9.22 7.70 -29.12
C VAL A 359 -8.97 8.96 -29.97
N MET A 360 -7.71 9.30 -30.25
CA MET A 360 -7.33 10.44 -31.10
C MET A 360 -7.70 10.24 -32.56
N ILE A 361 -7.37 9.08 -33.13
CA ILE A 361 -7.68 8.75 -34.53
C ILE A 361 -9.19 8.82 -34.77
N LEU A 362 -9.97 8.29 -33.82
CA LEU A 362 -11.44 8.25 -33.89
C LEU A 362 -12.12 9.54 -33.41
N GLY A 363 -11.34 10.61 -33.15
CA GLY A 363 -11.85 11.91 -32.71
C GLY A 363 -12.54 12.75 -33.78
N GLY A 364 -12.56 12.29 -35.05
CA GLY A 364 -13.25 12.97 -36.15
C GLY A 364 -12.46 14.04 -36.88
N PHE A 365 -11.25 14.37 -36.41
CA PHE A 365 -10.34 15.29 -37.10
C PHE A 365 -9.33 14.55 -37.99
N ILE A 366 -8.58 13.59 -37.44
CA ILE A 366 -7.57 12.82 -38.21
C ILE A 366 -8.25 11.97 -39.29
N ILE A 367 -9.30 11.24 -38.89
CA ILE A 367 -10.13 10.45 -39.80
C ILE A 367 -11.54 11.04 -39.72
N THR A 368 -12.06 11.48 -40.87
CA THR A 368 -13.42 12.01 -40.98
C THR A 368 -14.42 10.88 -40.80
N LYS A 369 -15.60 11.19 -40.23
CA LYS A 369 -16.65 10.20 -39.94
C LYS A 369 -17.02 9.33 -41.14
N GLU A 370 -17.06 9.93 -42.34
CA GLU A 370 -17.46 9.27 -43.58
C GLU A 370 -16.42 8.28 -44.11
N SER A 371 -15.15 8.46 -43.75
CA SER A 371 -14.06 7.56 -44.16
C SER A 371 -13.90 6.35 -43.24
N ILE A 372 -14.60 6.32 -42.10
CA ILE A 372 -14.55 5.19 -41.15
C ILE A 372 -15.45 4.06 -41.67
N PRO A 373 -14.93 2.82 -41.80
CA PRO A 373 -15.74 1.67 -42.18
C PRO A 373 -16.93 1.45 -41.24
N VAL A 374 -18.09 1.05 -41.80
CA VAL A 374 -19.35 0.90 -41.05
C VAL A 374 -19.22 -0.04 -39.85
N TRP A 375 -18.42 -1.11 -39.95
CA TRP A 375 -18.21 -2.06 -38.84
C TRP A 375 -17.33 -1.50 -37.70
N TRP A 376 -16.64 -0.38 -37.92
CA TRP A 376 -15.75 0.27 -36.93
C TRP A 376 -16.27 1.64 -36.45
N ILE A 377 -17.37 2.13 -37.02
CA ILE A 377 -17.96 3.44 -36.70
C ILE A 377 -18.35 3.61 -35.22
N TRP A 378 -18.63 2.52 -34.51
CA TRP A 378 -18.93 2.56 -33.08
C TRP A 378 -17.79 3.19 -32.27
N GLY A 379 -16.53 3.03 -32.72
CA GLY A 379 -15.37 3.63 -32.06
C GLY A 379 -15.38 5.16 -32.10
N TYR A 380 -15.91 5.76 -33.18
CA TYR A 380 -16.13 7.20 -33.29
C TYR A 380 -17.15 7.69 -32.25
N TRP A 381 -18.24 6.94 -32.06
CA TRP A 381 -19.31 7.30 -31.10
C TRP A 381 -18.93 7.13 -29.63
N ILE A 382 -17.95 6.27 -29.33
CA ILE A 382 -17.40 6.06 -27.98
C ILE A 382 -16.28 7.07 -27.66
N SER A 383 -15.66 7.69 -28.66
CA SER A 383 -14.55 8.61 -28.41
C SER A 383 -15.03 9.92 -27.74
N PRO A 384 -14.54 10.29 -26.54
CA PRO A 384 -14.84 11.59 -25.96
C PRO A 384 -14.29 12.75 -26.80
N MET A 385 -13.25 12.51 -27.61
CA MET A 385 -12.67 13.52 -28.49
C MET A 385 -13.60 13.91 -29.63
N MET A 386 -14.42 12.98 -30.13
CA MET A 386 -15.43 13.27 -31.15
C MET A 386 -16.40 14.35 -30.67
N TYR A 387 -16.90 14.23 -29.44
CA TYR A 387 -17.83 15.18 -28.85
C TYR A 387 -17.16 16.53 -28.60
N ALA A 388 -15.91 16.54 -28.14
CA ALA A 388 -15.14 17.77 -27.95
C ALA A 388 -14.88 18.50 -29.28
N GLN A 389 -14.45 17.76 -30.31
CA GLN A 389 -14.15 18.33 -31.63
C GLN A 389 -15.39 18.92 -32.29
N ASN A 390 -16.51 18.19 -32.30
CA ASN A 390 -17.75 18.70 -32.88
C ASN A 390 -18.25 19.94 -32.12
N ALA A 391 -18.28 19.91 -30.79
CA ALA A 391 -18.80 21.02 -30.02
C ALA A 391 -17.92 22.28 -30.08
N ILE A 392 -16.59 22.15 -30.08
CA ILE A 392 -15.70 23.32 -30.21
C ILE A 392 -15.81 23.94 -31.61
N SER A 393 -15.97 23.11 -32.64
CA SER A 393 -16.09 23.55 -34.03
C SER A 393 -17.42 24.26 -34.26
N VAL A 394 -18.53 23.68 -33.78
CA VAL A 394 -19.86 24.33 -33.84
C VAL A 394 -19.88 25.66 -33.09
N ASN A 395 -19.16 25.77 -31.96
CA ASN A 395 -19.05 27.02 -31.21
C ASN A 395 -18.31 28.11 -31.99
N GLU A 396 -17.32 27.77 -32.82
CA GLU A 396 -16.57 28.75 -33.62
C GLU A 396 -17.29 29.08 -34.94
N PHE A 397 -17.61 28.07 -35.76
CA PHE A 397 -18.08 28.28 -37.14
C PHE A 397 -19.52 28.80 -37.25
N HIS A 398 -20.30 28.80 -36.17
CA HIS A 398 -21.57 29.55 -36.13
C HIS A 398 -21.37 31.04 -35.84
N GLY A 399 -20.12 31.51 -35.71
CA GLY A 399 -19.71 32.88 -35.39
C GLY A 399 -20.16 33.91 -36.42
N HIS A 400 -20.20 35.17 -35.98
CA HIS A 400 -20.40 36.32 -36.86
C HIS A 400 -19.24 36.45 -37.87
N SER A 401 -18.03 36.07 -37.49
CA SER A 401 -16.87 36.05 -38.40
C SER A 401 -17.08 35.09 -39.60
N TRP A 402 -17.86 34.02 -39.40
CA TRP A 402 -18.09 32.94 -40.36
C TRP A 402 -19.47 32.99 -41.04
N SER A 403 -20.30 33.99 -40.75
CA SER A 403 -21.68 34.10 -41.26
C SER A 403 -21.79 34.67 -42.68
N LYS A 404 -20.68 34.68 -43.45
CA LYS A 404 -20.68 35.13 -44.85
C LYS A 404 -21.42 34.11 -45.74
N PRO A 405 -22.17 34.53 -46.76
CA PRO A 405 -22.82 33.61 -47.69
C PRO A 405 -21.77 32.88 -48.54
N PHE A 406 -21.96 31.57 -48.76
CA PHE A 406 -21.05 30.74 -49.56
C PHE A 406 -21.69 30.32 -50.89
N ALA A 407 -21.06 30.73 -52.00
CA ALA A 407 -21.29 30.23 -53.37
C ALA A 407 -22.75 30.10 -53.85
N ASP A 408 -23.53 31.20 -53.87
CA ASP A 408 -24.94 31.27 -54.31
C ASP A 408 -25.92 30.28 -53.64
N GLN A 409 -25.46 29.52 -52.64
CA GLN A 409 -26.26 28.61 -51.83
C GLN A 409 -26.73 29.35 -50.57
N ASN A 410 -27.90 28.96 -50.02
CA ASN A 410 -28.44 29.45 -48.75
C ASN A 410 -27.65 28.92 -47.52
N ILE A 411 -26.33 28.76 -47.63
CA ILE A 411 -25.45 28.16 -46.62
C ILE A 411 -24.39 29.20 -46.21
N THR A 412 -24.08 29.26 -44.92
CA THR A 412 -23.01 30.13 -44.42
C THR A 412 -21.64 29.49 -44.66
N LEU A 413 -20.58 30.32 -44.77
CA LEU A 413 -19.20 29.85 -44.93
C LEU A 413 -18.82 28.86 -43.82
N GLY A 414 -19.21 29.14 -42.56
CA GLY A 414 -18.98 28.22 -41.45
C GLY A 414 -19.70 26.88 -41.58
N GLU A 415 -20.94 26.86 -42.08
CA GLU A 415 -21.65 25.60 -42.36
C GLU A 415 -21.01 24.82 -43.53
N ALA A 416 -20.47 25.52 -44.54
CA ALA A 416 -19.72 24.90 -45.62
C ALA A 416 -18.42 24.24 -45.10
N VAL A 417 -17.71 24.87 -44.16
CA VAL A 417 -16.52 24.28 -43.52
C VAL A 417 -16.88 23.03 -42.72
N LEU A 418 -17.93 23.10 -41.89
CA LEU A 418 -18.37 21.96 -41.07
C LEU A 418 -18.79 20.76 -41.93
N THR A 419 -19.59 21.00 -42.96
CA THR A 419 -20.05 19.94 -43.88
C THR A 419 -18.93 19.41 -44.75
N GLY A 420 -18.02 20.26 -45.23
CA GLY A 420 -16.87 19.86 -46.03
C GLY A 420 -15.90 18.93 -45.28
N TYR A 421 -15.79 19.07 -43.96
CA TYR A 421 -14.95 18.21 -43.12
C TYR A 421 -15.70 16.99 -42.53
N GLY A 422 -17.00 16.86 -42.77
CA GLY A 422 -17.84 15.79 -42.22
C GLY A 422 -18.20 15.93 -40.73
N LEU A 423 -18.22 17.17 -40.23
CA LEU A 423 -18.63 17.52 -38.86
C LEU A 423 -20.12 17.89 -38.80
N PHE A 424 -20.71 17.79 -37.61
CA PHE A 424 -22.11 18.15 -37.44
C PHE A 424 -22.32 19.67 -37.51
N LYS A 425 -23.39 20.09 -38.19
CA LYS A 425 -23.67 21.52 -38.44
C LYS A 425 -24.67 22.13 -37.46
N GLU A 426 -25.46 21.33 -36.76
CA GLU A 426 -26.55 21.87 -35.95
C GLU A 426 -26.04 22.44 -34.61
N LYS A 427 -26.55 23.61 -34.21
CA LYS A 427 -26.11 24.33 -33.00
C LYS A 427 -26.24 23.54 -31.70
N TYR A 428 -27.19 22.61 -31.62
CA TYR A 428 -27.42 21.81 -30.40
C TYR A 428 -26.25 20.85 -30.09
N TRP A 429 -25.41 20.52 -31.08
CA TRP A 429 -24.24 19.65 -30.88
C TRP A 429 -23.22 20.22 -29.91
N PHE A 430 -23.20 21.54 -29.71
CA PHE A 430 -22.42 22.17 -28.65
C PHE A 430 -22.81 21.61 -27.26
N TRP A 431 -24.11 21.63 -26.94
CA TRP A 431 -24.61 21.16 -25.65
C TRP A 431 -24.54 19.65 -25.51
N ILE A 432 -24.70 18.89 -26.60
CA ILE A 432 -24.43 17.44 -26.61
C ILE A 432 -22.97 17.19 -26.24
N GLY A 433 -22.02 17.94 -26.80
CA GLY A 433 -20.61 17.78 -26.47
C GLY A 433 -20.29 18.09 -25.01
N VAL A 434 -20.81 19.19 -24.47
CA VAL A 434 -20.68 19.55 -23.05
C VAL A 434 -21.27 18.48 -22.15
N GLY A 435 -22.50 18.04 -22.43
CA GLY A 435 -23.18 16.99 -21.67
C GLY A 435 -22.46 15.65 -21.73
N ALA A 436 -21.94 15.27 -22.91
CA ALA A 436 -21.18 14.04 -23.10
C ALA A 436 -19.87 14.08 -22.30
N LEU A 437 -19.09 15.16 -22.35
CA LEU A 437 -17.85 15.29 -21.58
C LEU A 437 -18.10 15.23 -20.06
N LEU A 438 -19.17 15.87 -19.57
CA LEU A 438 -19.59 15.75 -18.17
C LEU A 438 -19.97 14.30 -17.83
N GLY A 439 -20.73 13.63 -18.70
CA GLY A 439 -21.10 12.22 -18.55
C GLY A 439 -19.87 11.31 -18.49
N TYR A 440 -18.93 11.46 -19.42
CA TYR A 440 -17.65 10.73 -19.43
C TYR A 440 -16.86 10.98 -18.15
N THR A 441 -16.80 12.23 -17.67
CA THR A 441 -16.12 12.55 -16.41
C THR A 441 -16.71 11.75 -15.24
N ILE A 442 -18.04 11.67 -15.13
CA ILE A 442 -18.71 10.91 -14.05
C ILE A 442 -18.43 9.41 -14.20
N VAL A 443 -18.63 8.86 -15.41
CA VAL A 443 -18.44 7.43 -15.69
C VAL A 443 -17.00 6.99 -15.44
N LEU A 444 -16.01 7.75 -15.90
CA LEU A 444 -14.59 7.44 -15.70
C LEU A 444 -14.19 7.52 -14.22
N ASN A 445 -14.70 8.49 -13.45
CA ASN A 445 -14.46 8.53 -12.00
C ASN A 445 -15.16 7.38 -11.24
N ALA A 446 -16.33 6.94 -11.70
CA ALA A 446 -16.99 5.75 -11.17
C ALA A 446 -16.19 4.47 -11.48
N LEU A 447 -15.71 4.31 -12.72
CA LEU A 447 -14.81 3.22 -13.12
C LEU A 447 -13.50 3.24 -12.34
N PHE A 448 -12.92 4.43 -12.11
CA PHE A 448 -11.73 4.58 -11.27
C PHE A 448 -11.98 4.05 -9.84
N THR A 449 -13.13 4.38 -9.26
CA THR A 449 -13.55 3.87 -7.94
C THR A 449 -13.74 2.35 -7.97
N LEU A 450 -14.40 1.82 -9.00
CA LEU A 450 -14.62 0.39 -9.21
C LEU A 450 -13.29 -0.39 -9.33
N PHE A 451 -12.36 0.12 -10.11
CA PHE A 451 -11.05 -0.51 -10.29
C PHE A 451 -10.25 -0.53 -9.00
N LEU A 452 -10.29 0.54 -8.19
CA LEU A 452 -9.68 0.52 -6.86
C LEU A 452 -10.39 -0.42 -5.88
N THR A 453 -11.69 -0.67 -6.02
CA THR A 453 -12.40 -1.65 -5.19
C THR A 453 -12.07 -3.10 -5.55
N ILE A 454 -11.91 -3.42 -6.84
CA ILE A 454 -11.83 -4.81 -7.32
C ILE A 454 -10.37 -5.26 -7.56
N LEU A 455 -9.52 -4.39 -8.11
CA LEU A 455 -8.19 -4.81 -8.56
C LEU A 455 -7.20 -4.87 -7.38
N ASN A 456 -6.43 -5.95 -7.32
CA ASN A 456 -5.32 -6.12 -6.38
C ASN A 456 -4.00 -5.65 -7.00
N PRO A 457 -2.94 -5.39 -6.20
CA PRO A 457 -1.60 -5.10 -6.72
C PRO A 457 -1.13 -6.19 -7.71
N ILE A 458 -0.38 -5.77 -8.74
CA ILE A 458 0.21 -6.71 -9.71
C ILE A 458 1.44 -7.35 -9.06
N GLY A 459 1.34 -8.65 -8.77
CA GLY A 459 2.38 -9.45 -8.14
C GLY A 459 1.78 -10.28 -7.01
N ASN A 460 1.86 -11.60 -7.13
CA ASN A 460 1.50 -12.48 -6.03
C ASN A 460 2.48 -12.24 -4.87
N MET A 461 1.97 -12.25 -3.63
CA MET A 461 2.79 -12.58 -2.45
C MET A 461 3.24 -14.04 -2.58
N GLN A 462 4.09 -14.35 -3.55
CA GLN A 462 4.79 -15.60 -3.61
C GLN A 462 5.90 -15.53 -2.57
N ALA A 463 5.81 -16.42 -1.58
CA ALA A 463 6.83 -16.64 -0.60
C ALA A 463 8.19 -16.75 -1.30
N VAL A 464 9.07 -15.79 -1.04
CA VAL A 464 10.44 -15.78 -1.54
C VAL A 464 11.18 -16.89 -0.81
N VAL A 465 11.18 -18.10 -1.36
CA VAL A 465 12.14 -19.13 -0.98
C VAL A 465 13.48 -18.71 -1.56
N SER A 466 14.36 -18.15 -0.73
CA SER A 466 15.68 -17.70 -1.16
C SER A 466 16.55 -18.91 -1.55
N LYS A 467 17.18 -18.83 -2.72
CA LYS A 467 18.12 -19.84 -3.27
C LYS A 467 19.52 -19.77 -2.63
N ASP A 468 19.68 -19.10 -1.50
CA ASP A 468 20.99 -18.76 -0.93
C ASP A 468 21.60 -19.86 -0.02
N ALA A 469 20.99 -21.05 0.07
CA ALA A 469 21.39 -22.10 1.00
C ALA A 469 22.55 -23.02 0.54
N ILE A 470 23.37 -22.66 -0.45
CA ILE A 470 24.38 -23.60 -1.03
C ILE A 470 25.85 -23.18 -0.86
N ARG A 471 26.18 -22.02 -0.29
CA ARG A 471 27.60 -21.69 -0.09
C ARG A 471 27.87 -21.17 1.31
N ASN A 472 28.36 -22.05 2.18
CA ASN A 472 29.53 -21.78 3.02
C ASN A 472 29.96 -23.05 3.78
N LYS A 473 31.22 -23.45 3.57
CA LYS A 473 31.99 -24.36 4.42
C LYS A 473 33.36 -23.73 4.63
N GLU A 474 33.83 -23.78 5.90
CA GLU A 474 35.18 -23.45 6.40
C GLU A 474 35.49 -21.94 6.53
N SER A 475 36.02 -21.41 7.65
CA SER A 475 36.83 -21.99 8.72
C SER A 475 36.64 -21.28 10.08
N ARG A 476 37.03 -21.97 11.16
CA ARG A 476 37.07 -21.53 12.57
C ARG A 476 38.50 -21.10 12.96
N ARG A 477 38.66 -20.06 13.79
CA ARG A 477 39.38 -20.08 15.11
C ARG A 477 39.52 -18.69 15.78
N SER A 478 39.18 -18.66 17.10
CA SER A 478 39.73 -17.93 18.29
C SER A 478 40.39 -16.55 18.15
N ASP A 479 40.35 -15.61 19.11
CA ASP A 479 39.74 -15.46 20.45
C ASP A 479 40.06 -14.02 20.96
N ARG A 480 39.32 -13.54 21.98
CA ARG A 480 39.59 -12.38 22.87
C ARG A 480 39.51 -11.00 22.20
N VAL A 481 38.75 -10.02 22.69
CA VAL A 481 38.83 -9.39 24.03
C VAL A 481 37.47 -8.79 24.40
N ALA A 482 36.94 -9.21 25.56
CA ALA A 482 35.93 -8.48 26.29
C ALA A 482 36.63 -7.90 27.53
N LEU A 483 36.81 -6.58 27.59
CA LEU A 483 37.10 -5.82 28.80
C LEU A 483 37.16 -4.33 28.42
N GLU A 484 36.13 -3.60 28.85
CA GLU A 484 36.06 -2.15 29.15
C GLU A 484 34.73 -1.56 28.69
N LEU A 485 33.65 -1.82 29.43
CA LEU A 485 32.57 -0.83 29.58
C LEU A 485 31.73 -1.12 30.84
N ARG A 486 32.40 -1.54 31.93
CA ARG A 486 31.77 -1.85 33.23
C ARG A 486 32.03 -0.78 34.31
N SER A 487 32.57 0.38 33.94
CA SER A 487 33.01 1.42 34.90
C SER A 487 32.26 2.75 34.83
N TYR A 488 31.12 2.84 34.13
CA TYR A 488 30.29 4.06 34.12
C TYR A 488 28.95 3.96 34.85
N LEU A 489 28.70 2.84 35.53
CA LEU A 489 27.49 2.62 36.32
C LEU A 489 27.89 2.29 37.76
N HIS A 490 28.15 3.32 38.57
CA HIS A 490 27.72 3.40 39.97
C HIS A 490 28.24 4.67 40.69
N SER A 491 27.29 5.54 41.05
CA SER A 491 27.29 6.68 42.01
C SER A 491 26.66 7.91 41.31
N ASN A 492 25.58 8.55 41.77
CA ASN A 492 25.11 8.75 43.14
C ASN A 492 23.58 8.73 43.29
N SER A 493 23.24 8.40 44.53
CA SER A 493 21.97 8.28 45.22
C SER A 493 21.17 9.58 45.40
N LEU A 494 19.83 9.43 45.35
CA LEU A 494 18.74 10.10 46.08
C LEU A 494 18.77 11.61 46.36
N ASN A 495 17.75 12.31 45.85
CA ASN A 495 16.62 12.83 46.67
C ASN A 495 15.60 13.59 45.81
N GLY A 496 14.30 13.36 46.04
CA GLY A 496 13.25 14.21 45.47
C GLY A 496 11.94 13.49 45.14
N LEU A 497 11.28 12.95 46.17
CA LEU A 497 9.89 12.51 46.11
C LEU A 497 8.97 13.66 45.67
N LYS A 498 8.46 13.56 44.44
CA LYS A 498 7.09 13.94 44.10
C LYS A 498 6.52 12.79 43.27
N LEU A 499 5.60 12.05 43.89
CA LEU A 499 4.70 11.13 43.20
C LEU A 499 4.05 11.89 42.03
N LYS A 500 4.54 11.64 40.82
CA LYS A 500 3.74 11.87 39.61
C LYS A 500 2.79 10.68 39.52
N GLU A 501 1.51 10.99 39.51
CA GLU A 501 0.42 10.08 39.18
C GLU A 501 0.84 9.17 38.01
N GLN A 502 0.51 7.88 38.14
CA GLN A 502 0.77 6.87 37.12
C GLN A 502 0.28 7.40 35.76
N LYS A 503 1.22 7.68 34.85
CA LYS A 503 0.94 7.89 33.43
C LYS A 503 0.49 6.55 32.84
N GLY A 504 -0.76 6.18 33.08
CA GLY A 504 -1.45 5.21 32.24
C GLY A 504 -1.74 5.86 30.89
N MET A 505 -1.73 5.06 29.82
CA MET A 505 -2.14 5.50 28.49
C MET A 505 -3.50 6.19 28.53
N VAL A 506 -3.64 7.32 27.81
CA VAL A 506 -4.87 8.14 27.85
C VAL A 506 -6.11 7.36 27.36
N LEU A 507 -5.92 6.32 26.53
CA LEU A 507 -6.98 5.46 26.03
C LEU A 507 -6.89 4.04 26.60
N PRO A 508 -7.98 3.47 27.13
CA PRO A 508 -7.96 2.12 27.69
C PRO A 508 -7.93 1.04 26.58
N PHE A 509 -6.95 0.14 26.68
CA PHE A 509 -6.89 -1.09 25.87
C PHE A 509 -7.62 -2.20 26.59
N GLN A 510 -8.34 -3.06 25.85
CA GLN A 510 -8.92 -4.26 26.44
C GLN A 510 -8.15 -5.48 25.94
N PRO A 511 -7.67 -6.34 26.84
CA PRO A 511 -6.96 -7.56 26.48
C PRO A 511 -7.86 -8.50 25.67
N LEU A 512 -7.37 -9.03 24.55
CA LEU A 512 -8.06 -10.06 23.76
C LEU A 512 -7.20 -11.32 23.64
N SER A 513 -7.76 -12.46 24.03
CA SER A 513 -7.17 -13.75 23.75
C SER A 513 -7.60 -14.25 22.37
N MET A 514 -6.71 -14.96 21.68
CA MET A 514 -7.01 -15.57 20.39
C MET A 514 -6.71 -17.06 20.47
N CYS A 515 -7.68 -17.90 20.14
CA CYS A 515 -7.51 -19.36 20.14
C CYS A 515 -7.85 -19.92 18.76
N PHE A 516 -7.09 -20.90 18.31
CA PHE A 516 -7.32 -21.59 17.04
C PHE A 516 -7.20 -23.09 17.25
N LYS A 517 -8.13 -23.85 16.65
CA LYS A 517 -8.20 -25.31 16.78
C LYS A 517 -8.28 -25.96 15.40
N ASN A 518 -7.47 -27.00 15.23
CA ASN A 518 -7.43 -27.91 14.09
C ASN A 518 -7.37 -27.17 12.75
N ILE A 519 -6.49 -26.15 12.66
CA ILE A 519 -6.35 -25.36 11.45
C ILE A 519 -5.60 -26.18 10.38
N ASN A 520 -6.27 -26.42 9.25
CA ASN A 520 -5.66 -26.97 8.05
C ASN A 520 -5.77 -25.96 6.91
N TYR A 521 -4.73 -25.88 6.08
CA TYR A 521 -4.72 -25.00 4.92
C TYR A 521 -4.19 -25.72 3.68
N TYR A 522 -5.00 -25.70 2.62
CA TYR A 522 -4.72 -26.36 1.35
C TYR A 522 -4.67 -25.34 0.22
N VAL A 523 -3.68 -25.49 -0.67
CA VAL A 523 -3.52 -24.67 -1.87
C VAL A 523 -3.48 -25.58 -3.09
N ASP A 524 -4.14 -25.18 -4.17
CA ASP A 524 -4.06 -25.94 -5.43
C ASP A 524 -2.62 -25.94 -5.96
N VAL A 525 -2.15 -27.10 -6.43
CA VAL A 525 -0.77 -27.24 -6.89
C VAL A 525 -0.57 -26.43 -8.19
N PRO A 526 0.37 -25.46 -8.22
CA PRO A 526 0.70 -24.71 -9.42
C PRO A 526 1.11 -25.64 -10.56
N GLU A 527 0.77 -25.28 -11.80
CA GLU A 527 1.08 -26.11 -12.97
C GLU A 527 2.58 -26.36 -13.14
N GLU A 528 3.46 -25.47 -12.65
CA GLU A 528 4.90 -25.70 -12.69
C GLU A 528 5.35 -26.89 -11.82
N LEU A 529 4.69 -27.10 -10.68
CA LEU A 529 4.99 -28.20 -9.75
C LEU A 529 4.33 -29.51 -10.20
N LYS A 530 3.16 -29.45 -10.86
CA LYS A 530 2.56 -30.63 -11.52
C LYS A 530 3.49 -31.18 -12.61
N LYS A 531 4.14 -30.31 -13.39
CA LYS A 531 5.15 -30.70 -14.39
C LYS A 531 6.42 -31.33 -13.78
N GLN A 532 6.68 -31.12 -12.49
CA GLN A 532 7.80 -31.73 -11.74
C GLN A 532 7.42 -33.08 -11.10
N GLY A 533 6.22 -33.61 -11.35
CA GLY A 533 5.82 -34.95 -10.96
C GLY A 533 5.04 -35.05 -9.64
N ILE A 534 4.53 -33.93 -9.10
CA ILE A 534 3.60 -33.97 -7.96
C ILE A 534 2.22 -34.38 -8.48
N ALA A 535 1.76 -35.57 -8.11
CA ALA A 535 0.49 -36.16 -8.56
C ALA A 535 -0.73 -35.60 -7.81
N GLU A 536 -0.53 -34.93 -6.68
CA GLU A 536 -1.60 -34.38 -5.86
C GLU A 536 -2.16 -33.08 -6.48
N ASP A 537 -3.47 -32.91 -6.42
CA ASP A 537 -4.13 -31.69 -6.90
C ASP A 537 -4.01 -30.52 -5.91
N ARG A 538 -3.79 -30.82 -4.62
CA ARG A 538 -3.68 -29.82 -3.55
C ARG A 538 -2.49 -30.11 -2.64
N LEU A 539 -1.73 -29.07 -2.35
CA LEU A 539 -0.65 -29.09 -1.37
C LEU A 539 -1.20 -28.62 -0.02
N GLN A 540 -1.03 -29.44 1.02
CA GLN A 540 -1.32 -29.04 2.39
C GLN A 540 -0.12 -28.28 2.98
N LEU A 541 -0.36 -27.06 3.47
CA LEU A 541 0.68 -26.19 4.01
C LEU A 541 0.61 -26.05 5.54
N LEU A 542 -0.55 -26.25 6.14
CA LEU A 542 -0.75 -26.31 7.59
C LEU A 542 -1.51 -27.59 7.95
N VAL A 543 -1.05 -28.27 8.99
CA VAL A 543 -1.56 -29.60 9.39
C VAL A 543 -1.90 -29.58 10.88
N ASP A 544 -3.19 -29.73 11.19
CA ASP A 544 -3.76 -29.82 12.55
C ASP A 544 -3.22 -28.77 13.53
N VAL A 545 -3.12 -27.51 13.08
CA VAL A 545 -2.50 -26.46 13.88
C VAL A 545 -3.47 -25.97 14.95
N THR A 546 -3.12 -26.19 16.22
CA THR A 546 -3.92 -25.83 17.40
C THR A 546 -3.08 -25.04 18.40
N GLY A 547 -3.63 -23.96 18.96
CA GLY A 547 -2.91 -23.08 19.87
C GLY A 547 -3.70 -21.89 20.39
N ALA A 548 -3.07 -21.11 21.27
CA ALA A 548 -3.65 -19.89 21.84
C ALA A 548 -2.63 -18.78 22.07
N PHE A 549 -3.05 -17.53 21.84
CA PHE A 549 -2.31 -16.33 22.19
C PHE A 549 -2.97 -15.63 23.37
N ARG A 550 -2.14 -15.28 24.36
CA ARG A 550 -2.56 -14.67 25.61
C ARG A 550 -2.28 -13.16 25.58
N PRO A 551 -3.17 -12.34 26.16
CA PRO A 551 -2.91 -10.92 26.35
C PRO A 551 -1.70 -10.67 27.25
N GLY A 552 -0.96 -9.59 27.00
CA GLY A 552 0.24 -9.21 27.74
C GLY A 552 1.46 -10.08 27.46
N VAL A 553 1.40 -10.97 26.45
CA VAL A 553 2.48 -11.92 26.14
C VAL A 553 3.07 -11.62 24.77
N LEU A 554 4.38 -11.40 24.73
CA LEU A 554 5.15 -11.32 23.49
C LEU A 554 5.55 -12.73 23.03
N THR A 555 5.00 -13.17 21.90
CA THR A 555 5.22 -14.52 21.37
C THR A 555 6.15 -14.51 20.15
N ALA A 556 7.23 -15.29 20.18
CA ALA A 556 8.06 -15.55 19.01
C ALA A 556 7.51 -16.71 18.18
N LEU A 557 7.34 -16.51 16.87
CA LEU A 557 7.08 -17.58 15.91
C LEU A 557 8.39 -17.97 15.24
N VAL A 558 8.91 -19.14 15.62
CA VAL A 558 10.23 -19.65 15.21
C VAL A 558 10.05 -20.89 14.34
N GLY A 559 10.88 -21.00 13.31
CA GLY A 559 10.88 -22.13 12.39
C GLY A 559 11.78 -21.86 11.20
N VAL A 560 12.23 -22.92 10.52
CA VAL A 560 13.07 -22.78 9.32
C VAL A 560 12.31 -22.06 8.18
N SER A 561 13.04 -21.57 7.17
CA SER A 561 12.40 -21.05 5.97
C SER A 561 11.54 -22.14 5.31
N GLY A 562 10.32 -21.81 4.90
CA GLY A 562 9.35 -22.79 4.37
C GLY A 562 8.59 -23.60 5.42
N ALA A 563 8.82 -23.43 6.73
CA ALA A 563 8.12 -24.16 7.79
C ALA A 563 6.61 -23.86 7.92
N GLY A 564 6.12 -22.79 7.28
CA GLY A 564 4.72 -22.36 7.36
C GLY A 564 4.48 -21.11 8.23
N LYS A 565 5.50 -20.38 8.68
CA LYS A 565 5.38 -19.19 9.55
C LYS A 565 4.45 -18.11 8.98
N THR A 566 4.79 -17.57 7.81
CA THR A 566 3.99 -16.56 7.11
C THR A 566 2.61 -17.09 6.74
N THR A 567 2.51 -18.36 6.33
CA THR A 567 1.24 -19.00 6.03
C THR A 567 0.31 -19.04 7.26
N LEU A 568 0.83 -19.42 8.43
CA LEU A 568 0.07 -19.41 9.68
C LEU A 568 -0.39 -18.00 10.04
N MET A 569 0.50 -17.01 9.99
CA MET A 569 0.13 -15.62 10.29
C MET A 569 -0.89 -15.06 9.31
N ASP A 570 -0.76 -15.32 8.01
CA ASP A 570 -1.72 -14.86 7.00
C ASP A 570 -3.09 -15.52 7.19
N VAL A 571 -3.15 -16.81 7.56
CA VAL A 571 -4.43 -17.51 7.84
C VAL A 571 -5.07 -16.94 9.11
N LEU A 572 -4.29 -16.74 10.17
CA LEU A 572 -4.77 -16.17 11.43
C LEU A 572 -5.20 -14.70 11.29
N ALA A 573 -4.48 -13.90 10.50
CA ALA A 573 -4.87 -12.54 10.10
C ALA A 573 -6.05 -12.53 9.11
N GLY A 574 -6.26 -13.65 8.41
CA GLY A 574 -7.26 -13.81 7.34
C GLY A 574 -6.96 -13.00 6.08
N ARG A 575 -5.67 -12.91 5.76
CA ARG A 575 -5.14 -12.33 4.53
C ARG A 575 -5.07 -13.36 3.40
N LYS A 576 -5.11 -14.67 3.70
CA LYS A 576 -5.29 -15.71 2.67
C LYS A 576 -6.76 -15.78 2.25
N THR A 577 -7.02 -15.34 1.02
CA THR A 577 -8.34 -15.41 0.37
C THR A 577 -8.44 -16.52 -0.68
N GLY A 578 -7.32 -17.15 -1.04
CA GLY A 578 -7.27 -18.34 -1.89
C GLY A 578 -6.98 -19.61 -1.08
N GLY A 579 -7.35 -20.77 -1.62
CA GLY A 579 -7.20 -22.06 -0.94
C GLY A 579 -8.35 -22.42 0.00
N LEU A 580 -8.33 -23.63 0.56
CA LEU A 580 -9.32 -24.12 1.52
C LEU A 580 -8.73 -24.04 2.93
N ILE A 581 -9.42 -23.32 3.82
CA ILE A 581 -9.08 -23.22 5.25
C ILE A 581 -10.13 -24.02 6.04
N GLU A 582 -9.68 -24.98 6.84
CA GLU A 582 -10.51 -25.76 7.76
C GLU A 582 -10.12 -25.47 9.21
N GLY A 583 -11.00 -25.78 10.16
CA GLY A 583 -10.80 -25.56 11.59
C GLY A 583 -11.58 -24.35 12.11
N SER A 584 -11.26 -23.91 13.34
CA SER A 584 -11.96 -22.81 14.00
C SER A 584 -11.00 -21.81 14.62
N ILE A 585 -11.30 -20.52 14.44
CA ILE A 585 -10.56 -19.42 15.06
C ILE A 585 -11.56 -18.64 15.92
N SER A 586 -11.19 -18.36 17.17
CA SER A 586 -12.00 -17.63 18.13
C SER A 586 -11.20 -16.51 18.80
N ILE A 587 -11.88 -15.41 19.11
CA ILE A 587 -11.32 -14.23 19.75
C ILE A 587 -12.15 -13.97 21.00
N SER A 588 -11.52 -14.08 22.16
CA SER A 588 -12.19 -14.03 23.45
C SER A 588 -13.46 -14.89 23.43
N GLY A 589 -13.34 -16.14 22.96
CA GLY A 589 -14.42 -17.13 22.92
C GLY A 589 -15.54 -16.91 21.88
N TYR A 590 -15.49 -15.85 21.08
CA TYR A 590 -16.41 -15.65 19.95
C TYR A 590 -15.77 -16.11 18.65
N PRO A 591 -16.52 -16.71 17.71
CA PRO A 591 -15.99 -17.08 16.40
C PRO A 591 -15.48 -15.82 15.67
N LYS A 592 -14.31 -15.94 15.05
CA LYS A 592 -13.69 -14.84 14.30
C LYS A 592 -14.58 -14.48 13.10
N ASN A 593 -15.06 -13.23 13.07
CA ASN A 593 -15.64 -12.63 11.87
C ASN A 593 -14.51 -11.96 11.07
N GLN A 594 -14.27 -12.43 9.85
CA GLN A 594 -13.17 -11.94 9.01
C GLN A 594 -13.30 -10.46 8.66
N GLU A 595 -14.51 -9.97 8.38
CA GLU A 595 -14.74 -8.58 7.94
C GLU A 595 -14.37 -7.56 9.00
N THR A 596 -14.66 -7.89 10.27
CA THR A 596 -14.47 -6.97 11.39
C THR A 596 -13.19 -7.24 12.18
N PHE A 597 -12.51 -8.38 11.96
CA PHE A 597 -11.27 -8.71 12.64
C PHE A 597 -10.15 -7.69 12.39
N THR A 598 -10.08 -7.17 11.17
CA THR A 598 -9.10 -6.15 10.77
C THR A 598 -9.14 -4.89 11.64
N ARG A 599 -10.26 -4.60 12.33
CA ARG A 599 -10.40 -3.49 13.29
C ARG A 599 -9.66 -3.68 14.60
N ILE A 600 -9.46 -4.94 14.99
CA ILE A 600 -8.84 -5.31 16.27
C ILE A 600 -7.47 -6.01 16.06
N SER A 601 -7.06 -6.22 14.81
CA SER A 601 -5.74 -6.74 14.46
C SER A 601 -4.87 -5.70 13.73
N GLY A 602 -3.60 -5.60 14.09
CA GLY A 602 -2.58 -4.94 13.28
C GLY A 602 -1.71 -5.97 12.58
N TYR A 603 -1.36 -5.74 11.32
CA TYR A 603 -0.43 -6.59 10.57
C TYR A 603 0.72 -5.74 10.02
N CYS A 604 1.95 -6.06 10.38
CA CYS A 604 3.15 -5.48 9.82
C CYS A 604 3.71 -6.44 8.76
N GLU A 605 3.71 -5.99 7.51
CA GLU A 605 4.28 -6.72 6.39
C GLU A 605 5.81 -6.62 6.38
N GLN A 606 6.46 -7.48 5.59
CA GLN A 606 7.91 -7.45 5.38
C GLN A 606 8.40 -6.09 4.84
N ASN A 607 7.65 -5.51 3.88
CA ASN A 607 7.98 -4.21 3.28
C ASN A 607 7.11 -3.09 3.86
N ASP A 608 7.75 -2.01 4.32
CA ASP A 608 7.03 -0.85 4.86
C ASP A 608 6.52 0.07 3.73
N VAL A 609 5.19 0.17 3.63
CA VAL A 609 4.53 1.04 2.65
C VAL A 609 3.95 2.26 3.36
N HIS A 610 4.53 3.43 3.06
CA HIS A 610 4.11 4.73 3.60
C HIS A 610 4.08 5.80 2.51
N SER A 611 3.33 6.88 2.77
CA SER A 611 3.36 8.06 1.92
C SER A 611 4.70 8.81 2.10
N PRO A 612 5.49 9.02 1.03
CA PRO A 612 6.82 9.61 1.15
C PRO A 612 6.80 11.12 1.50
N CYS A 613 5.67 11.80 1.24
CA CYS A 613 5.54 13.25 1.41
C CYS A 613 5.02 13.67 2.79
N LEU A 614 4.74 12.71 3.68
CA LEU A 614 4.27 12.97 5.04
C LEU A 614 5.43 13.00 6.02
N THR A 615 5.28 13.77 7.10
CA THR A 615 6.16 13.65 8.27
C THR A 615 5.78 12.45 9.14
N VAL A 616 6.66 12.07 10.07
CA VAL A 616 6.40 11.00 11.05
C VAL A 616 5.14 11.29 11.86
N ILE A 617 5.03 12.49 12.45
CA ILE A 617 3.86 12.88 13.25
C ILE A 617 2.58 12.97 12.40
N GLU A 618 2.67 13.49 11.17
CA GLU A 618 1.55 13.54 10.23
C GLU A 618 1.05 12.11 9.92
N SER A 619 1.95 11.15 9.69
CA SER A 619 1.58 9.76 9.40
C SER A 619 0.85 9.11 10.59
N LEU A 620 1.33 9.32 11.82
CA LEU A 620 0.69 8.81 13.03
C LEU A 620 -0.67 9.47 13.28
N LEU A 621 -0.77 10.79 13.13
CA LEU A 621 -2.05 11.52 13.26
C LEU A 621 -3.06 11.06 12.21
N TYR A 622 -2.62 10.77 10.98
CA TYR A 622 -3.51 10.24 9.95
C TYR A 622 -4.06 8.87 10.35
N SER A 623 -3.18 7.99 10.81
CA SER A 623 -3.56 6.66 11.29
C SER A 623 -4.57 6.78 12.44
N ALA A 624 -4.30 7.68 13.39
CA ALA A 624 -5.18 7.98 14.52
C ALA A 624 -6.59 8.40 14.08
N CYS A 625 -6.67 9.39 13.19
CA CYS A 625 -7.93 9.92 12.66
C CYS A 625 -8.80 8.86 11.97
N LEU A 626 -8.21 7.79 11.44
CA LEU A 626 -8.93 6.74 10.70
C LEU A 626 -9.28 5.53 11.59
N ARG A 627 -8.54 5.33 12.68
CA ARG A 627 -8.63 4.12 13.50
C ARG A 627 -9.32 4.33 14.83
N LEU A 628 -9.12 5.49 15.44
CA LEU A 628 -9.72 5.83 16.73
C LEU A 628 -11.22 6.09 16.58
N PRO A 629 -12.02 5.78 17.62
CA PRO A 629 -13.45 6.07 17.60
C PRO A 629 -13.75 7.57 17.51
N SER A 630 -14.88 7.92 16.87
CA SER A 630 -15.32 9.32 16.68
C SER A 630 -15.63 10.10 17.96
N HIS A 631 -15.67 9.46 19.13
CA HIS A 631 -15.90 10.14 20.42
C HIS A 631 -14.61 10.64 21.08
N VAL A 632 -13.44 10.28 20.54
CA VAL A 632 -12.15 10.76 21.03
C VAL A 632 -11.93 12.17 20.46
N ASN A 633 -11.73 13.15 21.34
CA ASN A 633 -11.47 14.53 20.94
C ASN A 633 -10.07 14.68 20.32
N ASP A 634 -9.89 15.68 19.45
CA ASP A 634 -8.63 15.95 18.76
C ASP A 634 -7.43 16.13 19.72
N ASP A 635 -7.63 16.73 20.89
CA ASP A 635 -6.58 16.93 21.89
C ASP A 635 -6.15 15.61 22.55
N THR A 636 -7.13 14.77 22.91
CA THR A 636 -6.90 13.41 23.42
C THR A 636 -6.19 12.55 22.39
N GLN A 637 -6.57 12.68 21.11
CA GLN A 637 -5.92 11.99 20.00
C GLN A 637 -4.46 12.43 19.86
N ARG A 638 -4.16 13.73 19.94
CA ARG A 638 -2.78 14.23 19.85
C ARG A 638 -1.93 13.75 21.03
N ALA A 639 -2.45 13.84 22.25
CA ALA A 639 -1.77 13.33 23.44
C ALA A 639 -1.44 11.84 23.31
N PHE A 640 -2.39 11.04 22.82
CA PHE A 640 -2.17 9.62 22.56
C PHE A 640 -1.12 9.36 21.46
N VAL A 641 -1.10 10.15 20.40
CA VAL A 641 -0.05 10.06 19.37
C VAL A 641 1.33 10.42 19.93
N GLU A 642 1.41 11.41 20.80
CA GLU A 642 2.66 11.79 21.49
C GLU A 642 3.17 10.66 22.39
N GLU A 643 2.29 10.01 23.16
CA GLU A 643 2.64 8.85 23.98
C GLU A 643 3.14 7.67 23.13
N VAL A 644 2.47 7.36 22.02
CA VAL A 644 2.93 6.31 21.11
C VAL A 644 4.27 6.67 20.48
N MET A 645 4.47 7.94 20.09
CA MET A 645 5.72 8.42 19.52
C MET A 645 6.90 8.36 20.51
N GLU A 646 6.63 8.60 21.81
CA GLU A 646 7.58 8.40 22.90
C GLU A 646 7.95 6.91 23.04
N LEU A 647 6.93 6.04 23.05
CA LEU A 647 7.09 4.59 23.18
C LEU A 647 7.84 3.93 22.00
N VAL A 648 7.67 4.42 20.77
CA VAL A 648 8.47 3.97 19.62
C VAL A 648 9.78 4.76 19.41
N GLU A 649 10.14 5.65 20.33
CA GLU A 649 11.33 6.51 20.29
C GLU A 649 11.50 7.30 18.97
N LEU A 650 10.40 7.89 18.47
CA LEU A 650 10.41 8.70 17.25
C LEU A 650 10.28 10.22 17.50
N ASN A 651 10.20 10.65 18.77
CA ASN A 651 10.14 12.06 19.17
C ASN A 651 11.14 12.99 18.44
N PRO A 652 12.46 12.67 18.34
CA PRO A 652 13.41 13.55 17.66
C PRO A 652 13.20 13.63 16.14
N LEU A 653 12.41 12.72 15.56
CA LEU A 653 12.14 12.61 14.13
C LEU A 653 10.71 13.00 13.76
N SER A 654 9.94 13.55 14.70
CA SER A 654 8.52 13.91 14.52
C SER A 654 8.27 14.74 13.23
N GLY A 655 9.11 15.75 12.99
CA GLY A 655 9.05 16.61 11.81
C GLY A 655 9.78 16.09 10.56
N ALA A 656 10.46 14.94 10.64
CA ALA A 656 11.19 14.36 9.51
C ALA A 656 10.22 13.76 8.48
N LEU A 657 10.50 13.95 7.20
CA LEU A 657 9.73 13.33 6.12
C LEU A 657 10.03 11.82 6.05
N VAL A 658 9.02 11.01 5.76
CA VAL A 658 9.19 9.57 5.61
C VAL A 658 10.08 9.24 4.41
N GLY A 659 9.90 9.96 3.29
CA GLY A 659 10.70 9.87 2.08
C GLY A 659 10.56 8.54 1.31
N LEU A 660 11.07 8.53 0.08
CA LEU A 660 10.98 7.37 -0.80
C LEU A 660 11.83 6.19 -0.30
N PRO A 661 11.43 4.93 -0.56
CA PRO A 661 12.27 3.76 -0.32
C PRO A 661 13.58 3.86 -1.14
N GLY A 662 14.71 3.49 -0.56
CA GLY A 662 15.99 3.35 -1.29
C GLY A 662 16.77 4.65 -1.59
N VAL A 663 16.24 5.84 -1.32
CA VAL A 663 16.96 7.12 -1.50
C VAL A 663 17.97 7.38 -0.37
N ASN A 664 17.81 6.71 0.77
CA ASN A 664 18.72 6.81 1.91
C ASN A 664 19.65 5.59 1.98
N GLY A 665 20.86 5.73 1.46
CA GLY A 665 22.05 4.97 1.87
C GLY A 665 22.03 3.48 1.51
N LEU A 666 22.69 3.18 0.38
CA LEU A 666 23.04 1.87 -0.18
C LEU A 666 21.85 0.89 -0.32
N SER A 667 21.60 0.40 -1.53
CA SER A 667 20.67 -0.71 -1.74
C SER A 667 21.00 -1.89 -0.81
N THR A 668 20.04 -2.77 -0.51
CA THR A 668 20.27 -3.98 0.31
C THR A 668 21.47 -4.81 -0.21
N GLU A 669 21.66 -4.87 -1.53
CA GLU A 669 22.84 -5.47 -2.16
C GLU A 669 24.12 -4.63 -1.97
N GLN A 670 24.01 -3.30 -2.02
CA GLN A 670 25.13 -2.40 -1.78
C GLN A 670 25.56 -2.37 -0.30
N ARG A 671 24.67 -2.65 0.67
CA ARG A 671 25.06 -2.86 2.08
C ARG A 671 25.81 -4.18 2.26
N LYS A 672 25.32 -5.28 1.66
CA LYS A 672 26.07 -6.56 1.57
C LYS A 672 27.44 -6.38 0.90
N ARG A 673 27.57 -5.50 -0.10
CA ARG A 673 28.84 -5.20 -0.79
C ARG A 673 29.73 -4.18 -0.06
N ALA A 674 29.15 -3.24 0.68
CA ALA A 674 29.90 -2.24 1.43
C ALA A 674 30.56 -2.85 2.68
N ASP A 675 29.87 -3.77 3.37
CA ASP A 675 30.50 -4.60 4.41
C ASP A 675 31.70 -5.37 3.85
N ASN A 676 31.56 -5.92 2.63
CA ASN A 676 32.65 -6.65 1.97
C ASN A 676 33.82 -5.76 1.48
N ARG A 677 33.67 -4.43 1.42
CA ARG A 677 34.70 -3.53 0.85
C ARG A 677 35.50 -2.74 1.88
N VAL A 678 35.07 -2.67 3.14
CA VAL A 678 35.77 -1.90 4.19
C VAL A 678 37.02 -2.63 4.73
N HIS A 679 37.37 -3.83 4.23
CA HIS A 679 38.53 -4.62 4.68
C HIS A 679 39.72 -4.71 3.71
N HIS A 680 39.85 -3.79 2.75
CA HIS A 680 41.10 -3.64 2.01
C HIS A 680 41.65 -2.21 2.10
N PRO A 681 42.55 -1.91 3.07
CA PRO A 681 43.49 -0.83 2.89
C PRO A 681 44.64 -1.33 2.02
N SER A 682 44.81 -0.64 0.90
CA SER A 682 45.97 -0.65 0.03
C SER A 682 47.26 -0.44 0.83
N ALA A 683 48.22 -1.36 0.75
CA ALA A 683 49.61 -1.08 1.06
C ALA A 683 50.42 -1.22 -0.24
N LYS A 684 50.86 -0.07 -0.77
CA LYS A 684 51.98 0.03 -1.69
C LYS A 684 53.27 -0.08 -0.88
N TYR A 685 54.27 -0.70 -1.53
CA TYR A 685 55.67 -0.96 -1.16
C TYR A 685 55.91 -2.26 -0.40
#